data_AF-A0A1V6B5F0-F1
#
_entry.id   AF-A0A1V6B5F0-F1
#
_cell.length_a   1.000
_cell.length_b   1.000
_cell.length_c   1.000
_cell.angle_alpha   90.00
_cell.angle_beta   90.00
_cell.angle_gamma   90.00
#
_symmetry.space_group_name_H-M   'P 1'
#
loop_
_entity.id
_entity.type
_entity.pdbx_description
1 polymer ?
#
loop_
_entity_poly.entity_id
_entity_poly.type
_entity_poly.pdbx_seq_one_letter_code
_entity_poly.pdbx_strand_id
1 'polypeptide(L)'
;MCGIFGLINNNPDYSSGKIFKSLCLLSESRGKEASGFAVVKDRKIHVFKTPFAASEMVKSNVFKNEILKADNKDNTGFTAIGHSRLVTNGYEQDEKNNQPVVRNGYVVIHNGIIVNQKDLWRKYEREKKMSDLDSELIPVIIKSQTEKGSDMGSALGILFSEIYGMTNIALISSSGYNLYLATNNGSIYYIDDLKNKFFVFASERFILQQLIKKHNLPYTEDSIMHLEANKQISVGLKRTNAEVALIGNHVLDADVVSPPFDIINLKSDTNSKTVYINTSLEHETRETDPHFIDVYESRKEEIGRLRRCTKCILPETFPFIEFDDSGVCNYCNSYKKHTVRGKDELLNVVDRYRKTNGEAECLVPFSGGRDSSYSLHFIVKELGLKPIAFSYDWGMITDLARRNQSRMCGKLGVEHILVSADIRKKRVNIRKNVLAWLKRPSLGTVPLFMAGDKQYFYFANLLMKQNDLNLSILGENLLETTNFKSGFCGIKPNFGDKHTYSLKFSDKLKLASFYGKQYLVNPAYLNSSLYDTLDAYRSYYVIKHNNLNIYDYIKWEEKTIKDTLINEYRWETDPGTKTTWRIGDGTAAFYNYIYYILAGFTENDTFRSNQIREGDLDRGKALELSVSENKPRWDSILWYCRTIGIDFTNALQIISSQKRLYGER
;
A
#
# COMPACT_ATOMS: atom_id res chain seq x y z
N MET A 1 0.43 -0.40 5.88
CA MET A 1 -0.64 -0.63 6.85
C MET A 1 0.02 -0.82 8.18
N CYS A 2 -0.64 -0.38 9.23
CA CYS A 2 -0.07 -0.18 10.54
C CYS A 2 0.66 -1.40 11.11
N GLY A 3 1.59 -1.15 12.04
CA GLY A 3 2.14 -2.19 12.90
C GLY A 3 1.34 -2.28 14.20
N ILE A 4 0.98 -3.51 14.58
CA ILE A 4 0.42 -3.81 15.90
C ILE A 4 1.35 -4.77 16.63
N PHE A 5 1.50 -4.57 17.93
CA PHE A 5 2.38 -5.38 18.77
C PHE A 5 1.94 -5.29 20.23
N GLY A 6 2.43 -6.19 21.06
CA GLY A 6 2.21 -6.11 22.49
C GLY A 6 3.02 -7.12 23.27
N LEU A 7 3.08 -6.91 24.58
CA LEU A 7 3.89 -7.67 25.53
C LEU A 7 3.09 -7.86 26.81
N ILE A 8 3.05 -9.10 27.29
CA ILE A 8 2.71 -9.47 28.66
C ILE A 8 3.98 -10.06 29.27
N ASN A 9 4.48 -9.45 30.34
CA ASN A 9 5.67 -9.91 31.01
C ASN A 9 5.55 -9.73 32.52
N ASN A 10 5.48 -10.85 33.24
CA ASN A 10 5.65 -10.89 34.70
C ASN A 10 6.90 -11.70 35.08
N ASN A 11 7.80 -11.95 34.13
CA ASN A 11 9.10 -12.54 34.38
C ASN A 11 10.12 -11.45 34.76
N PRO A 12 10.68 -11.48 35.98
CA PRO A 12 11.64 -10.48 36.44
C PRO A 12 12.97 -10.50 35.69
N ASP A 13 13.30 -11.59 34.98
CA ASP A 13 14.54 -11.72 34.22
C ASP A 13 14.52 -10.88 32.93
N TYR A 14 13.33 -10.43 32.50
CA TYR A 14 13.14 -9.71 31.25
C TYR A 14 12.77 -8.25 31.50
N SER A 15 13.50 -7.34 30.84
CA SER A 15 13.28 -5.91 30.91
C SER A 15 12.09 -5.48 30.05
N SER A 16 10.89 -5.51 30.63
CA SER A 16 9.62 -5.16 29.99
C SER A 16 9.68 -3.86 29.18
N GLY A 17 10.22 -2.79 29.77
CA GLY A 17 10.29 -1.47 29.14
C GLY A 17 11.21 -1.45 27.93
N LYS A 18 12.39 -2.06 28.01
CA LYS A 18 13.34 -2.16 26.89
C LYS A 18 12.86 -3.05 25.75
N ILE A 19 12.18 -4.15 26.08
CA ILE A 19 11.56 -5.07 25.10
C ILE A 19 10.45 -4.33 24.36
N PHE A 20 9.52 -3.69 25.09
CA PHE A 20 8.43 -2.94 24.48
C PHE A 20 8.92 -1.76 23.63
N LYS A 21 9.94 -1.01 24.10
CA LYS A 21 10.60 0.03 23.28
C LYS A 21 11.14 -0.53 21.97
N SER A 22 11.68 -1.74 21.96
CA SER A 22 12.20 -2.36 20.74
C SER A 22 11.08 -2.77 19.80
N LEU A 23 9.96 -3.29 20.31
CA LEU A 23 8.76 -3.55 19.51
C LEU A 23 8.25 -2.27 18.82
N CYS A 24 8.20 -1.14 19.54
CA CYS A 24 7.82 0.16 18.96
C CYS A 24 8.72 0.54 17.77
N LEU A 25 10.05 0.45 17.95
CA LEU A 25 11.02 0.86 16.93
C LEU A 25 11.03 -0.08 15.72
N LEU A 26 10.93 -1.39 15.94
CA LEU A 26 10.91 -2.38 14.86
C LEU A 26 9.61 -2.31 14.03
N SER A 27 8.49 -1.92 14.65
CA SER A 27 7.20 -1.79 13.98
C SER A 27 7.00 -0.48 13.20
N GLU A 28 7.93 0.48 13.32
CA GLU A 28 7.86 1.78 12.62
C GLU A 28 7.96 1.66 11.08
N SER A 29 8.56 0.58 10.56
CA SER A 29 8.61 0.30 9.10
C SER A 29 7.22 0.25 8.44
N ARG A 30 6.19 -0.11 9.22
CA ARG A 30 4.80 -0.25 8.78
C ARG A 30 4.00 1.07 8.75
N GLY A 31 4.50 2.11 9.43
CA GLY A 31 3.85 3.43 9.53
C GLY A 31 4.65 4.40 10.40
N LYS A 32 4.79 5.64 9.92
CA LYS A 32 5.63 6.71 10.52
C LYS A 32 4.84 7.98 10.86
N GLU A 33 3.55 7.98 10.58
CA GLU A 33 2.71 9.17 10.61
C GLU A 33 2.17 9.45 12.01
N ALA A 34 1.88 8.40 12.80
CA ALA A 34 1.46 8.50 14.19
C ALA A 34 1.81 7.23 14.95
N SER A 35 1.80 7.28 16.28
CA SER A 35 2.04 6.12 17.14
C SER A 35 1.29 6.25 18.46
N GLY A 36 1.14 5.13 19.15
CA GLY A 36 0.48 5.12 20.46
C GLY A 36 0.66 3.79 21.17
N PHE A 37 0.35 3.78 22.47
CA PHE A 37 0.34 2.59 23.30
C PHE A 37 -0.75 2.65 24.36
N ALA A 38 -1.11 1.47 24.87
CA ALA A 38 -1.86 1.33 26.10
C ALA A 38 -1.11 0.37 27.02
N VAL A 39 -0.98 0.73 28.29
CA VAL A 39 -0.32 -0.09 29.32
C VAL A 39 -1.26 -0.26 30.51
N VAL A 40 -1.35 -1.49 31.02
CA VAL A 40 -2.12 -1.83 32.21
C VAL A 40 -1.21 -1.71 33.43
N LYS A 41 -1.58 -0.87 34.39
CA LYS A 41 -0.84 -0.62 35.63
C LYS A 41 -1.81 -0.28 36.76
N ASP A 42 -1.62 -0.85 37.95
CA ASP A 42 -2.40 -0.49 39.16
C ASP A 42 -3.93 -0.46 38.95
N ARG A 43 -4.47 -1.46 38.23
CA ARG A 43 -5.89 -1.54 37.83
C ARG A 43 -6.38 -0.36 36.98
N LYS A 44 -5.49 0.27 36.22
CA LYS A 44 -5.76 1.34 35.27
C LYS A 44 -5.18 0.98 33.92
N ILE A 45 -5.81 1.45 32.84
CA ILE A 45 -5.30 1.37 31.48
C ILE A 45 -4.87 2.77 31.06
N HIS A 46 -3.56 3.01 31.03
CA HIS A 46 -2.99 4.28 30.61
C HIS A 46 -2.79 4.26 29.10
N VAL A 47 -3.44 5.19 28.39
CA VAL A 47 -3.43 5.27 26.92
C VAL A 47 -2.71 6.54 26.50
N PHE A 48 -1.75 6.42 25.59
CA PHE A 48 -1.02 7.54 25.02
C PHE A 48 -1.04 7.47 23.50
N LYS A 49 -1.24 8.63 22.86
CA LYS A 49 -1.33 8.79 21.40
C LYS A 49 -0.54 10.01 20.96
N THR A 50 0.08 9.94 19.78
CA THR A 50 0.84 11.06 19.24
C THR A 50 0.89 11.06 17.71
N PRO A 51 0.86 12.23 17.04
CA PRO A 51 1.00 12.37 15.58
C PRO A 51 2.47 12.24 15.10
N PHE A 52 3.29 11.52 15.85
CA PHE A 52 4.70 11.31 15.58
C PHE A 52 5.03 9.82 15.48
N ALA A 53 6.09 9.51 14.73
CA ALA A 53 6.62 8.17 14.60
C ALA A 53 7.04 7.57 15.95
N ALA A 54 7.11 6.24 16.03
CA ALA A 54 7.45 5.53 17.26
C ALA A 54 8.84 5.94 17.81
N SER A 55 9.80 6.21 16.92
CA SER A 55 11.14 6.72 17.25
C SER A 55 11.15 8.07 17.96
N GLU A 56 10.12 8.88 17.77
CA GLU A 56 9.89 10.13 18.50
C GLU A 56 9.11 9.87 19.80
N MET A 57 8.06 9.05 19.75
CA MET A 57 7.27 8.68 20.94
C MET A 57 8.15 8.11 22.07
N VAL A 58 9.09 7.21 21.75
CA VAL A 58 9.97 6.57 22.75
C VAL A 58 10.93 7.55 23.45
N LYS A 59 11.07 8.78 22.95
CA LYS A 59 11.88 9.85 23.56
C LYS A 59 11.09 10.69 24.57
N SER A 60 9.75 10.65 24.51
CA SER A 60 8.86 11.46 25.34
C SER A 60 8.97 11.12 26.83
N ASN A 61 8.69 12.09 27.70
CA ASN A 61 8.64 11.87 29.15
C ASN A 61 7.52 10.91 29.54
N VAL A 62 6.39 10.94 28.82
CA VAL A 62 5.27 10.00 29.00
C VAL A 62 5.76 8.56 28.81
N PHE A 63 6.44 8.27 27.70
CA PHE A 63 6.96 6.92 27.45
C PHE A 63 7.99 6.49 28.50
N LYS A 64 8.90 7.38 28.91
CA LYS A 64 9.87 7.06 29.98
C LYS A 64 9.17 6.72 31.29
N ASN A 65 8.15 7.48 31.68
CA ASN A 65 7.44 7.31 32.94
C ASN A 65 6.54 6.08 32.98
N GLU A 66 5.83 5.81 31.89
CA GLU A 66 4.84 4.73 31.84
C GLU A 66 5.42 3.38 31.43
N ILE A 67 6.43 3.38 30.56
CA ILE A 67 7.00 2.16 29.99
C ILE A 67 8.35 1.83 30.62
N LEU A 68 9.32 2.75 30.59
CA LEU A 68 10.69 2.44 31.02
C LEU A 68 10.85 2.31 32.53
N LYS A 69 10.04 3.01 33.34
CA LYS A 69 10.04 2.82 34.80
C LYS A 69 9.57 1.42 35.21
N ALA A 70 8.91 0.66 34.34
CA ALA A 70 8.53 -0.72 34.61
C ALA A 70 9.74 -1.66 34.75
N ASP A 71 10.93 -1.24 34.32
CA ASP A 71 12.17 -2.00 34.49
C ASP A 71 12.76 -1.89 35.92
N ASN A 72 12.16 -1.10 36.81
CA ASN A 72 12.60 -0.98 38.21
C ASN A 72 12.13 -2.20 39.02
N LYS A 73 13.00 -2.70 39.93
CA LYS A 73 12.89 -4.01 40.62
C LYS A 73 11.58 -4.26 41.39
N ASP A 74 10.82 -3.22 41.75
CA ASP A 74 9.60 -3.35 42.57
C ASP A 74 8.34 -3.60 41.73
N ASN A 75 8.42 -3.55 40.39
CA ASN A 75 7.24 -3.60 39.53
C ASN A 75 6.98 -5.02 39.01
N THR A 76 6.16 -5.79 39.74
CA THR A 76 5.76 -7.13 39.30
C THR A 76 4.57 -7.05 38.34
N GLY A 77 4.88 -7.02 37.04
CA GLY A 77 3.94 -7.30 35.97
C GLY A 77 3.68 -6.16 35.00
N PHE A 78 3.75 -6.49 33.72
CA PHE A 78 3.66 -5.55 32.61
C PHE A 78 2.75 -6.10 31.53
N THR A 79 1.78 -5.31 31.09
CA THR A 79 0.94 -5.63 29.93
C THR A 79 0.76 -4.37 29.12
N ALA A 80 1.20 -4.41 27.87
CA ALA A 80 1.03 -3.29 26.97
C ALA A 80 0.76 -3.74 25.54
N ILE A 81 -0.05 -2.96 24.84
CA ILE A 81 -0.26 -3.05 23.40
C ILE A 81 0.15 -1.72 22.78
N GLY A 82 0.70 -1.77 21.57
CA GLY A 82 1.19 -0.59 20.87
C GLY A 82 0.96 -0.66 19.38
N HIS A 83 0.98 0.53 18.78
CA HIS A 83 0.63 0.71 17.38
C HIS A 83 1.52 1.76 16.71
N SER A 84 1.92 1.45 15.47
CA SER A 84 2.59 2.38 14.54
C SER A 84 1.67 2.60 13.35
N ARG A 85 1.16 3.82 13.19
CA ARG A 85 0.07 4.16 12.25
C ARG A 85 0.60 4.56 10.88
N LEU A 86 0.05 3.94 9.84
CA LEU A 86 -0.05 4.51 8.50
C LEU A 86 -1.43 5.13 8.36
N VAL A 87 -1.50 6.42 8.01
CA VAL A 87 -2.78 7.13 7.91
C VAL A 87 -3.56 6.66 6.68
N THR A 88 -4.69 6.00 6.90
CA THR A 88 -5.66 5.57 5.88
C THR A 88 -6.93 6.43 5.91
N ASN A 89 -7.41 6.78 7.09
CA ASN A 89 -8.61 7.57 7.33
C ASN A 89 -8.36 8.54 8.49
N GLY A 90 -8.86 9.77 8.40
CA GLY A 90 -8.82 10.75 9.49
C GLY A 90 -7.45 11.42 9.68
N TYR A 91 -7.48 12.73 9.92
CA TYR A 91 -6.28 13.56 10.06
C TYR A 91 -5.49 13.22 11.31
N GLU A 92 -4.19 12.93 11.19
CA GLU A 92 -3.37 12.42 12.28
C GLU A 92 -3.17 13.38 13.46
N GLN A 93 -3.33 14.68 13.23
CA GLN A 93 -3.18 15.68 14.30
C GLN A 93 -4.40 15.72 15.22
N ASP A 94 -5.56 15.23 14.75
CA ASP A 94 -6.66 14.96 15.65
C ASP A 94 -6.36 13.67 16.41
N GLU A 95 -6.13 13.80 17.71
CA GLU A 95 -5.85 12.67 18.60
C GLU A 95 -6.93 11.58 18.54
N LYS A 96 -8.19 11.95 18.26
CA LYS A 96 -9.30 11.00 18.10
C LYS A 96 -9.10 10.06 16.91
N ASN A 97 -8.35 10.52 15.91
CA ASN A 97 -7.99 9.73 14.75
C ASN A 97 -6.72 8.91 14.95
N ASN A 98 -6.16 8.85 16.16
CA ASN A 98 -5.01 7.98 16.48
C ASN A 98 -5.42 6.79 17.35
N GLN A 99 -4.70 5.68 17.16
CA GLN A 99 -4.87 4.46 17.94
C GLN A 99 -3.86 4.42 19.11
N PRO A 100 -4.18 3.76 20.23
CA PRO A 100 -5.31 2.86 20.48
C PRO A 100 -6.70 3.52 20.52
N VAL A 101 -7.70 2.92 19.88
CA VAL A 101 -9.10 3.36 20.01
C VAL A 101 -9.60 3.04 21.41
N VAL A 102 -10.23 4.01 22.07
CA VAL A 102 -10.82 3.85 23.41
C VAL A 102 -12.31 4.13 23.31
N ARG A 103 -13.15 3.12 23.54
CA ARG A 103 -14.61 3.27 23.50
C ARG A 103 -15.29 2.13 24.25
N ASN A 104 -16.39 2.41 24.95
CA ASN A 104 -17.24 1.41 25.62
C ASN A 104 -16.49 0.46 26.59
N GLY A 105 -15.43 0.96 27.24
CA GLY A 105 -14.58 0.15 28.12
C GLY A 105 -13.54 -0.70 27.39
N TYR A 106 -13.44 -0.62 26.08
CA TYR A 106 -12.46 -1.35 25.28
C TYR A 106 -11.33 -0.43 24.80
N VAL A 107 -10.11 -0.99 24.77
CA VAL A 107 -8.93 -0.40 24.17
C VAL A 107 -8.45 -1.30 23.05
N VAL A 108 -8.48 -0.79 21.81
CA VAL A 108 -8.28 -1.56 20.59
C VAL A 108 -7.18 -0.96 19.73
N ILE A 109 -6.27 -1.80 19.25
CA ILE A 109 -5.40 -1.49 18.11
C ILE A 109 -5.79 -2.37 16.94
N HIS A 110 -5.73 -1.80 15.74
CA HIS A 110 -6.20 -2.40 14.50
C HIS A 110 -5.22 -2.13 13.35
N ASN A 111 -4.84 -3.19 12.65
CA ASN A 111 -4.13 -3.13 11.38
C ASN A 111 -5.03 -3.67 10.26
N GLY A 112 -5.49 -2.76 9.40
CA GLY A 112 -6.37 -3.09 8.28
C GLY A 112 -7.27 -1.94 7.86
N ILE A 113 -8.26 -2.25 7.01
CA ILE A 113 -9.30 -1.29 6.58
C ILE A 113 -10.64 -2.01 6.52
N ILE A 114 -11.61 -1.57 7.32
CA ILE A 114 -13.02 -2.01 7.26
C ILE A 114 -13.72 -1.23 6.15
N VAL A 115 -13.78 -1.81 4.95
CA VAL A 115 -14.19 -1.09 3.73
C VAL A 115 -15.70 -0.84 3.66
N ASN A 116 -16.50 -1.62 4.38
CA ASN A 116 -17.96 -1.47 4.49
C ASN A 116 -18.39 -0.67 5.73
N GLN A 117 -17.48 0.15 6.31
CA GLN A 117 -17.77 0.94 7.51
C GLN A 117 -19.04 1.81 7.40
N LYS A 118 -19.37 2.33 6.21
CA LYS A 118 -20.57 3.17 6.02
C LYS A 118 -21.85 2.38 6.29
N ASP A 119 -21.92 1.13 5.84
CA ASP A 119 -23.08 0.25 6.04
C ASP A 119 -23.17 -0.22 7.50
N LEU A 120 -22.01 -0.49 8.13
CA LEU A 120 -21.96 -0.86 9.54
C LEU A 120 -22.38 0.29 10.45
N TRP A 121 -21.93 1.51 10.19
CA TRP A 121 -22.39 2.68 10.95
C TRP A 121 -23.91 2.87 10.85
N ARG A 122 -24.53 2.60 9.68
CA ARG A 122 -25.99 2.59 9.53
C ARG A 122 -26.66 1.51 10.37
N LYS A 123 -26.07 0.32 10.42
CA LYS A 123 -26.59 -0.81 11.21
C LYS A 123 -26.51 -0.57 12.72
N TYR A 124 -25.45 0.10 13.18
CA TYR A 124 -25.18 0.36 14.61
C TYR A 124 -25.47 1.83 15.02
N GLU A 125 -26.37 2.51 14.31
CA GLU A 125 -26.72 3.95 14.43
C GLU A 125 -27.05 4.47 15.84
N ARG A 126 -27.34 3.58 16.79
CA ARG A 126 -27.58 3.96 18.19
C ARG A 126 -26.38 4.68 18.82
N GLU A 127 -25.18 4.48 18.26
CA GLU A 127 -23.95 5.08 18.73
C GLU A 127 -23.46 6.20 17.79
N LYS A 128 -23.21 7.40 18.34
CA LYS A 128 -22.65 8.53 17.57
C LYS A 128 -21.19 8.24 17.23
N LYS A 129 -20.80 8.48 15.98
CA LYS A 129 -19.40 8.43 15.51
C LYS A 129 -18.58 9.53 16.21
N MET A 130 -17.43 9.20 16.80
CA MET A 130 -16.57 10.14 17.55
C MET A 130 -15.24 10.43 16.85
N SER A 131 -14.82 9.61 15.90
CA SER A 131 -13.58 9.74 15.11
C SER A 131 -13.82 9.34 13.66
N ASP A 132 -12.89 9.63 12.76
CA ASP A 132 -12.92 9.16 11.38
C ASP A 132 -12.31 7.77 11.17
N LEU A 133 -11.89 7.12 12.25
CA LEU A 133 -11.35 5.77 12.19
C LEU A 133 -12.47 4.76 11.95
N ASP A 134 -12.26 3.91 10.95
CA ASP A 134 -13.04 2.70 10.74
C ASP A 134 -12.96 1.75 11.96
N SER A 135 -11.81 1.77 12.62
CA SER A 135 -11.45 0.95 13.79
C SER A 135 -12.31 1.24 15.02
N GLU A 136 -13.01 2.38 15.02
CA GLU A 136 -13.99 2.74 16.05
C GLU A 136 -15.22 1.83 16.05
N LEU A 137 -15.54 1.20 14.92
CA LEU A 137 -16.65 0.25 14.83
C LEU A 137 -16.41 -1.02 15.65
N ILE A 138 -15.15 -1.43 15.83
CA ILE A 138 -14.80 -2.67 16.54
C ILE A 138 -15.39 -2.68 17.97
N PRO A 139 -15.08 -1.70 18.86
CA PRO A 139 -15.65 -1.68 20.20
C PRO A 139 -17.17 -1.41 20.23
N VAL A 140 -17.74 -0.73 19.22
CA VAL A 140 -19.21 -0.52 19.11
C VAL A 140 -19.92 -1.86 18.87
N ILE A 141 -19.43 -2.63 17.89
CA ILE A 141 -20.01 -3.93 17.54
C ILE A 141 -19.86 -4.90 18.71
N ILE A 142 -18.66 -5.00 19.29
CA ILE A 142 -18.41 -5.89 20.44
C ILE A 142 -19.29 -5.52 21.63
N LYS A 143 -19.43 -4.22 21.95
CA LYS A 143 -20.34 -3.77 23.02
C LYS A 143 -21.78 -4.18 22.74
N SER A 144 -22.26 -3.97 21.52
CA SER A 144 -23.62 -4.34 21.13
C SER A 144 -23.91 -5.84 21.29
N GLN A 145 -22.93 -6.71 21.03
CA GLN A 145 -23.12 -8.16 21.19
C GLN A 145 -22.96 -8.62 22.64
N THR A 146 -21.99 -8.07 23.37
CA THR A 146 -21.79 -8.39 24.80
C THR A 146 -22.98 -7.94 25.66
N GLU A 147 -23.64 -6.83 25.32
CA GLU A 147 -24.92 -6.42 25.96
C GLU A 147 -26.09 -7.38 25.70
N LYS A 148 -26.03 -8.17 24.63
CA LYS A 148 -27.00 -9.23 24.34
C LYS A 148 -26.62 -10.56 25.00
N GLY A 149 -25.56 -10.59 25.81
CA GLY A 149 -25.08 -11.78 26.51
C GLY A 149 -24.14 -12.67 25.70
N SER A 150 -23.61 -12.22 24.56
CA SER A 150 -22.54 -12.96 23.86
C SER A 150 -21.22 -12.90 24.65
N ASP A 151 -20.51 -14.03 24.74
CA ASP A 151 -19.11 -14.06 25.18
C ASP A 151 -18.19 -13.37 24.16
N MET A 152 -16.93 -13.12 24.53
CA MET A 152 -15.99 -12.40 23.65
C MET A 152 -15.72 -13.14 22.34
N GLY A 153 -15.58 -14.47 22.39
CA GLY A 153 -15.34 -15.28 21.20
C GLY A 153 -16.49 -15.18 20.20
N SER A 154 -17.73 -15.31 20.68
CA SER A 154 -18.94 -15.13 19.88
C SER A 154 -19.08 -13.71 19.34
N ALA A 155 -18.79 -12.68 20.16
CA ALA A 155 -18.84 -11.28 19.74
C ALA A 155 -17.83 -10.97 18.61
N LEU A 156 -16.62 -11.52 18.70
CA LEU A 156 -15.62 -11.46 17.64
C LEU A 156 -16.09 -12.22 16.39
N GLY A 157 -16.75 -13.36 16.54
CA GLY A 157 -17.41 -14.08 15.44
C GLY A 157 -18.34 -13.19 14.63
N ILE A 158 -19.24 -12.50 15.33
CA ILE A 158 -20.20 -11.58 14.69
C ILE A 158 -19.46 -10.41 14.02
N LEU A 159 -18.51 -9.77 14.71
CA LEU A 159 -17.69 -8.70 14.13
C LEU A 159 -17.06 -9.14 12.80
N PHE A 160 -16.34 -10.26 12.79
CA PHE A 160 -15.62 -10.73 11.61
C PHE A 160 -16.55 -11.26 10.50
N SER A 161 -17.76 -11.68 10.83
CA SER A 161 -18.78 -12.06 9.84
C SER A 161 -19.40 -10.84 9.12
N GLU A 162 -19.39 -9.67 9.76
CA GLU A 162 -20.05 -8.46 9.26
C GLU A 162 -19.08 -7.50 8.57
N ILE A 163 -17.83 -7.45 8.99
CA ILE A 163 -16.81 -6.61 8.35
C ILE A 163 -16.40 -7.16 6.98
N TYR A 164 -16.02 -6.25 6.10
CA TYR A 164 -15.41 -6.58 4.82
C TYR A 164 -14.08 -5.83 4.69
N GLY A 165 -13.06 -6.52 4.19
CA GLY A 165 -11.68 -6.05 4.20
C GLY A 165 -10.80 -6.83 5.18
N MET A 166 -9.53 -6.49 5.21
CA MET A 166 -8.53 -7.05 6.10
C MET A 166 -8.62 -6.40 7.48
N THR A 167 -8.61 -7.21 8.52
CA THR A 167 -8.71 -6.76 9.92
C THR A 167 -7.86 -7.67 10.82
N ASN A 168 -6.91 -7.04 11.51
CA ASN A 168 -6.09 -7.64 12.55
C ASN A 168 -6.22 -6.78 13.80
N ILE A 169 -6.58 -7.35 14.93
CA ILE A 169 -6.82 -6.57 16.14
C ILE A 169 -6.04 -7.12 17.34
N ALA A 170 -5.74 -6.22 18.27
CA ALA A 170 -5.48 -6.55 19.66
C ALA A 170 -6.39 -5.71 20.55
N LEU A 171 -7.04 -6.36 21.51
CA LEU A 171 -8.09 -5.76 22.33
C LEU A 171 -7.86 -6.07 23.81
N ILE A 172 -8.01 -5.05 24.65
CA ILE A 172 -8.07 -5.16 26.11
C ILE A 172 -9.40 -4.57 26.57
N SER A 173 -10.10 -5.26 27.48
CA SER A 173 -11.32 -4.78 28.13
C SER A 173 -10.99 -4.20 29.51
N SER A 174 -11.63 -3.10 29.91
CA SER A 174 -11.56 -2.58 31.28
C SER A 174 -12.22 -3.52 32.29
N SER A 175 -13.11 -4.39 31.83
CA SER A 175 -13.89 -5.30 32.68
C SER A 175 -13.31 -6.72 32.72
N GLY A 176 -12.15 -6.98 32.10
CA GLY A 176 -11.55 -8.32 32.03
C GLY A 176 -10.02 -8.30 32.06
N TYR A 177 -9.41 -9.39 32.55
CA TYR A 177 -7.95 -9.59 32.57
C TYR A 177 -7.45 -10.38 31.35
N ASN A 178 -7.98 -10.12 30.16
CA ASN A 178 -7.59 -10.81 28.93
C ASN A 178 -7.12 -9.83 27.86
N LEU A 179 -6.08 -10.24 27.14
CA LEU A 179 -5.71 -9.72 25.84
C LEU A 179 -6.30 -10.63 24.76
N TYR A 180 -7.09 -10.08 23.85
CA TYR A 180 -7.62 -10.81 22.71
C TYR A 180 -6.92 -10.37 21.44
N LEU A 181 -6.43 -11.32 20.64
CA LEU A 181 -5.99 -11.05 19.26
C LEU A 181 -6.89 -11.79 18.28
N ALA A 182 -7.17 -11.21 17.13
CA ALA A 182 -7.91 -11.87 16.05
C ALA A 182 -7.47 -11.34 14.69
N THR A 183 -7.48 -12.21 13.69
CA THR A 183 -7.07 -11.88 12.31
C THR A 183 -7.86 -12.65 11.28
N ASN A 184 -8.24 -12.00 10.18
CA ASN A 184 -8.81 -12.68 9.01
C ASN A 184 -7.82 -12.94 7.88
N ASN A 185 -6.57 -12.49 8.02
CA ASN A 185 -5.56 -12.61 6.96
C ASN A 185 -4.20 -13.15 7.43
N GLY A 186 -4.02 -13.38 8.73
CA GLY A 186 -2.82 -13.95 9.29
C GLY A 186 -1.68 -12.95 9.53
N SER A 187 -1.92 -11.64 9.64
CA SER A 187 -0.84 -10.68 9.95
C SER A 187 -0.57 -10.52 11.45
N ILE A 188 -0.44 -11.65 12.18
CA ILE A 188 -0.10 -11.70 13.61
C ILE A 188 0.80 -12.92 13.89
N TYR A 189 1.95 -12.66 14.53
CA TYR A 189 2.88 -13.66 15.02
C TYR A 189 3.10 -13.46 16.52
N TYR A 190 3.40 -14.53 17.25
CA TYR A 190 3.56 -14.48 18.70
C TYR A 190 4.53 -15.52 19.25
N ILE A 191 5.02 -15.30 20.46
CA ILE A 191 5.71 -16.29 21.30
C ILE A 191 4.86 -16.45 22.56
N ASP A 192 4.45 -17.68 22.85
CA ASP A 192 3.76 -18.05 24.09
C ASP A 192 4.73 -18.80 25.00
N ASP A 193 5.11 -18.15 26.11
CA ASP A 193 5.78 -18.76 27.23
C ASP A 193 5.12 -18.32 28.56
N LEU A 194 3.79 -18.41 28.59
CA LEU A 194 3.01 -17.99 29.76
C LEU A 194 3.30 -18.84 31.01
N LYS A 195 3.88 -20.04 30.85
CA LYS A 195 4.43 -20.83 31.97
C LYS A 195 5.53 -20.08 32.69
N ASN A 196 6.41 -19.39 31.96
CA ASN A 196 7.39 -18.46 32.50
C ASN A 196 6.89 -17.01 32.50
N LYS A 197 5.57 -16.81 32.44
CA LYS A 197 4.87 -15.52 32.52
C LYS A 197 5.28 -14.50 31.44
N PHE A 198 5.58 -14.98 30.23
CA PHE A 198 5.96 -14.16 29.10
C PHE A 198 5.10 -14.45 27.87
N PHE A 199 4.58 -13.41 27.25
CA PHE A 199 3.89 -13.50 25.96
C PHE A 199 4.17 -12.24 25.15
N VAL A 200 4.49 -12.38 23.88
CA VAL A 200 4.74 -11.24 23.00
C VAL A 200 4.15 -11.51 21.64
N PHE A 201 3.58 -10.48 21.01
CA PHE A 201 3.10 -10.56 19.64
C PHE A 201 3.53 -9.35 18.81
N ALA A 202 3.60 -9.54 17.50
CA ALA A 202 3.83 -8.49 16.53
C ALA A 202 3.17 -8.84 15.19
N SER A 203 2.94 -7.82 14.35
CA SER A 203 2.30 -7.99 13.05
C SER A 203 3.18 -8.65 11.96
N GLU A 204 4.46 -8.91 12.23
CA GLU A 204 5.41 -9.55 11.31
C GLU A 204 6.35 -10.49 12.07
N ARG A 205 6.64 -11.66 11.50
CA ARG A 205 7.59 -12.65 12.06
C ARG A 205 8.96 -12.04 12.33
N PHE A 206 9.46 -11.25 11.39
CA PHE A 206 10.78 -10.63 11.44
C PHE A 206 10.97 -9.73 12.67
N ILE A 207 9.91 -9.05 13.14
CA ILE A 207 9.98 -8.21 14.34
C ILE A 207 10.34 -9.05 15.57
N LEU A 208 9.75 -10.24 15.71
CA LEU A 208 10.03 -11.13 16.83
C LEU A 208 11.41 -11.78 16.71
N GLN A 209 11.86 -12.14 15.50
CA GLN A 209 13.23 -12.63 15.27
C GLN A 209 14.28 -11.60 15.72
N GLN A 210 14.08 -10.32 15.38
CA GLN A 210 14.97 -9.24 15.81
C GLN A 210 14.91 -9.01 17.32
N LEU A 211 13.73 -9.16 17.93
CA LEU A 211 13.54 -9.00 19.36
C LEU A 211 14.32 -10.06 20.15
N ILE A 212 14.22 -11.34 19.75
CA ILE A 212 14.97 -12.47 20.33
C ILE A 212 16.47 -12.15 20.32
N LYS A 213 17.02 -11.80 19.16
CA LYS A 213 18.45 -11.51 18.98
C LYS A 213 18.90 -10.31 19.79
N LYS A 214 18.10 -9.23 19.83
CA LYS A 214 18.47 -7.98 20.48
C LYS A 214 18.49 -8.06 22.01
N HIS A 215 17.61 -8.86 22.61
CA HIS A 215 17.48 -8.98 24.06
C HIS A 215 18.04 -10.31 24.60
N ASN A 216 18.68 -11.12 23.75
CA ASN A 216 19.19 -12.46 24.10
C ASN A 216 18.13 -13.32 24.80
N LEU A 217 16.90 -13.29 24.29
CA LEU A 217 15.82 -14.10 24.86
C LEU A 217 16.10 -15.59 24.60
N PRO A 218 15.72 -16.51 25.49
CA PRO A 218 16.00 -17.95 25.38
C PRO A 218 15.07 -18.68 24.39
N TYR A 219 14.69 -17.99 23.31
CA TYR A 219 13.79 -18.51 22.28
C TYR A 219 14.55 -18.61 20.95
N THR A 220 14.12 -19.51 20.08
CA THR A 220 14.64 -19.62 18.71
C THR A 220 13.61 -19.10 17.71
N GLU A 221 13.98 -19.05 16.43
CA GLU A 221 13.03 -18.65 15.37
C GLU A 221 11.86 -19.64 15.23
N ASP A 222 12.03 -20.89 15.69
CA ASP A 222 10.98 -21.92 15.74
C ASP A 222 10.01 -21.72 16.90
N SER A 223 10.36 -20.92 17.90
CA SER A 223 9.46 -20.55 18.99
C SER A 223 8.39 -19.53 18.55
N ILE A 224 8.56 -18.92 17.37
CA ILE A 224 7.62 -17.93 16.83
C ILE A 224 6.47 -18.66 16.14
N MET A 225 5.28 -18.52 16.70
CA MET A 225 4.05 -19.07 16.17
C MET A 225 3.31 -18.06 15.28
N HIS A 226 2.59 -18.57 14.29
CA HIS A 226 1.74 -17.80 13.39
C HIS A 226 0.28 -17.94 13.82
N LEU A 227 -0.41 -16.82 14.03
CA LEU A 227 -1.86 -16.83 14.16
C LEU A 227 -2.45 -16.81 12.75
N GLU A 228 -2.77 -18.00 12.23
CA GLU A 228 -3.28 -18.16 10.86
C GLU A 228 -4.59 -17.37 10.64
N ALA A 229 -4.91 -17.14 9.36
CA ALA A 229 -6.14 -16.45 8.97
C ALA A 229 -7.40 -17.11 9.57
N ASN A 230 -8.33 -16.27 10.02
CA ASN A 230 -9.60 -16.63 10.66
C ASN A 230 -9.47 -17.28 12.05
N LYS A 231 -8.34 -17.05 12.73
CA LYS A 231 -8.13 -17.46 14.12
C LYS A 231 -8.13 -16.27 15.08
N GLN A 232 -8.43 -16.59 16.33
CA GLN A 232 -8.34 -15.71 17.48
C GLN A 232 -7.52 -16.37 18.59
N ILE A 233 -7.04 -15.57 19.51
CA ILE A 233 -6.34 -16.00 20.71
C ILE A 233 -6.82 -15.18 21.92
N SER A 234 -7.10 -15.88 23.01
CA SER A 234 -7.36 -15.28 24.32
C SER A 234 -6.16 -15.54 25.22
N VAL A 235 -5.59 -14.46 25.76
CA VAL A 235 -4.42 -14.53 26.66
C VAL A 235 -4.79 -13.93 28.00
N GLY A 236 -4.91 -14.79 29.01
CA GLY A 236 -5.21 -14.35 30.37
C GLY A 236 -3.98 -13.82 31.10
N LEU A 237 -4.07 -12.61 31.67
CA LEU A 237 -2.96 -11.94 32.35
C LEU A 237 -2.47 -12.67 33.63
N LYS A 238 -3.28 -13.60 34.14
CA LYS A 238 -2.96 -14.45 35.31
C LYS A 238 -2.89 -15.95 34.96
N ARG A 239 -3.06 -16.32 33.69
CA ARG A 239 -3.08 -17.72 33.24
C ARG A 239 -1.67 -18.17 32.83
N THR A 240 -1.50 -19.49 32.78
CA THR A 240 -0.25 -20.15 32.37
C THR A 240 -0.26 -20.62 30.91
N ASN A 241 -1.35 -20.36 30.17
CA ASN A 241 -1.51 -20.70 28.76
C ASN A 241 -2.39 -19.68 28.01
N ALA A 242 -2.20 -19.61 26.69
CA ALA A 242 -3.10 -18.95 25.77
C ALA A 242 -4.03 -19.98 25.11
N GLU A 243 -5.23 -19.54 24.72
CA GLU A 243 -6.19 -20.37 23.99
C GLU A 243 -6.37 -19.84 22.57
N VAL A 244 -6.03 -20.67 21.58
CA VAL A 244 -6.21 -20.37 20.15
C VAL A 244 -7.45 -21.09 19.65
N ALA A 245 -8.32 -20.37 18.95
CA ALA A 245 -9.55 -20.92 18.38
C ALA A 245 -9.87 -20.31 17.01
N LEU A 246 -10.81 -20.91 16.27
CA LEU A 246 -11.44 -20.24 15.14
C LEU A 246 -12.22 -19.03 15.65
N ILE A 247 -12.24 -17.95 14.86
CA ILE A 247 -13.04 -16.76 15.19
C ILE A 247 -14.52 -17.16 15.29
N GLY A 248 -15.18 -16.73 16.38
CA GLY A 248 -16.57 -17.07 16.68
C GLY A 248 -16.74 -18.26 17.61
N ASN A 249 -15.72 -19.09 17.80
CA ASN A 249 -15.77 -20.13 18.83
C ASN A 249 -15.61 -19.50 20.22
N HIS A 250 -16.18 -20.16 21.23
CA HIS A 250 -15.95 -19.79 22.62
C HIS A 250 -14.45 -19.83 22.94
N VAL A 251 -13.97 -18.81 23.64
CA VAL A 251 -12.65 -18.76 24.26
C VAL A 251 -12.84 -18.46 25.73
N LEU A 252 -12.02 -19.03 26.59
CA LEU A 252 -12.13 -18.82 28.03
C LEU A 252 -11.91 -17.34 28.37
N ASP A 253 -12.96 -16.68 28.84
CA ASP A 253 -12.88 -15.32 29.37
C ASP A 253 -12.39 -15.33 30.82
N ALA A 254 -11.57 -14.34 31.20
CA ALA A 254 -11.23 -14.12 32.61
C ALA A 254 -12.45 -13.62 33.37
N ASP A 255 -12.48 -13.85 34.68
CA ASP A 255 -13.55 -13.35 35.54
C ASP A 255 -13.77 -11.85 35.34
N VAL A 256 -15.05 -11.45 35.25
CA VAL A 256 -15.43 -10.05 35.11
C VAL A 256 -14.94 -9.28 36.32
N VAL A 257 -14.17 -8.24 36.07
CA VAL A 257 -13.57 -7.42 37.10
C VAL A 257 -14.56 -6.36 37.56
N SER A 258 -14.89 -6.37 38.86
CA SER A 258 -15.71 -5.33 39.49
C SER A 258 -14.93 -4.65 40.63
N PRO A 259 -14.79 -3.31 40.63
CA PRO A 259 -15.16 -2.38 39.55
C PRO A 259 -14.23 -2.53 38.32
N PRO A 260 -14.69 -2.15 37.11
CA PRO A 260 -13.83 -2.10 35.92
C PRO A 260 -12.62 -1.19 36.11
N PHE A 261 -11.55 -1.40 35.33
CA PHE A 261 -10.38 -0.53 35.32
C PHE A 261 -10.71 0.87 34.80
N ASP A 262 -10.10 1.88 35.40
CA ASP A 262 -10.13 3.23 34.84
C ASP A 262 -9.29 3.28 33.58
N ILE A 263 -9.80 3.93 32.52
CA ILE A 263 -9.02 4.22 31.32
C ILE A 263 -8.60 5.68 31.35
N ILE A 264 -7.29 5.92 31.39
CA ILE A 264 -6.70 7.25 31.53
C ILE A 264 -6.00 7.62 30.23
N ASN A 265 -6.49 8.67 29.55
CA ASN A 265 -5.81 9.24 28.39
C ASN A 265 -4.73 10.21 28.85
N LEU A 266 -3.48 9.89 28.53
CA LEU A 266 -2.31 10.69 28.86
C LEU A 266 -2.07 11.76 27.80
N LYS A 267 -1.68 12.95 28.22
CA LYS A 267 -1.29 14.06 27.34
C LYS A 267 0.23 14.23 27.33
N SER A 268 0.77 14.75 26.24
CA SER A 268 2.19 15.09 26.14
C SER A 268 2.39 16.59 25.96
N ASP A 269 3.45 17.11 26.56
CA ASP A 269 3.90 18.52 26.44
C ASP A 269 4.55 18.85 25.07
N THR A 270 4.34 18.07 24.01
CA THR A 270 4.98 18.30 22.70
C THR A 270 4.40 19.52 21.99
N ASN A 271 4.78 20.71 22.44
CA ASN A 271 4.24 22.00 22.04
C ASN A 271 5.10 22.79 21.04
N SER A 272 6.06 22.19 20.30
CA SER A 272 6.97 23.00 19.46
C SER A 272 7.44 22.44 18.11
N LYS A 273 6.81 21.39 17.56
CA LYS A 273 7.20 20.91 16.22
C LYS A 273 6.21 21.35 15.14
N THR A 274 6.74 21.72 13.98
CA THR A 274 5.98 22.10 12.79
C THR A 274 4.99 20.99 12.44
N VAL A 275 3.71 21.34 12.47
CA VAL A 275 2.60 20.44 12.18
C VAL A 275 2.52 20.22 10.66
N TYR A 276 2.66 18.98 10.21
CA TYR A 276 2.39 18.62 8.81
C TYR A 276 0.89 18.48 8.62
N ILE A 277 0.33 19.23 7.66
CA ILE A 277 -1.07 19.12 7.25
C ILE A 277 -1.15 18.16 6.06
N ASN A 278 -1.82 17.02 6.26
CA ASN A 278 -2.05 16.04 5.21
C ASN A 278 -3.32 16.37 4.42
N THR A 279 -3.19 17.21 3.40
CA THR A 279 -4.29 17.61 2.52
C THR A 279 -4.79 16.49 1.60
N SER A 280 -4.10 15.32 1.53
CA SER A 280 -4.54 14.22 0.65
C SER A 280 -5.81 13.52 1.13
N LEU A 281 -6.26 13.78 2.36
CA LEU A 281 -7.51 13.27 2.93
C LEU A 281 -8.72 14.20 2.68
N GLU A 282 -8.48 15.39 2.14
CA GLU A 282 -9.53 16.35 1.80
C GLU A 282 -10.14 15.98 0.44
N HIS A 283 -11.27 15.26 0.47
CA HIS A 283 -12.05 14.92 -0.72
C HIS A 283 -13.04 16.04 -1.11
N GLU A 284 -12.59 17.31 -1.14
CA GLU A 284 -13.39 18.38 -1.74
C GLU A 284 -13.38 18.23 -3.26
N THR A 285 -14.53 17.88 -3.84
CA THR A 285 -14.80 18.09 -5.27
C THR A 285 -14.92 19.58 -5.52
N ARG A 286 -14.05 20.15 -6.35
CA ARG A 286 -14.22 21.50 -6.87
C ARG A 286 -14.60 21.40 -8.33
N GLU A 287 -15.56 22.20 -8.76
CA GLU A 287 -15.80 22.38 -10.19
C GLU A 287 -14.50 22.87 -10.84
N THR A 288 -14.12 22.18 -11.91
CA THR A 288 -12.94 22.58 -12.69
C THR A 288 -13.31 23.83 -13.46
N ASP A 289 -12.41 24.82 -13.46
CA ASP A 289 -12.58 26.04 -14.24
C ASP A 289 -12.97 25.69 -15.70
N PRO A 290 -14.12 26.16 -16.21
CA PRO A 290 -14.59 25.87 -17.57
C PRO A 290 -13.54 26.13 -18.64
N HIS A 291 -12.64 27.10 -18.43
CA HIS A 291 -11.55 27.39 -19.35
C HIS A 291 -10.68 26.15 -19.64
N PHE A 292 -10.35 25.33 -18.64
CA PHE A 292 -9.53 24.13 -18.85
C PHE A 292 -10.28 23.01 -19.58
N ILE A 293 -11.61 22.98 -19.45
CA ILE A 293 -12.48 22.07 -20.19
C ILE A 293 -12.47 22.46 -21.67
N ASP A 294 -12.63 23.75 -21.96
CA ASP A 294 -12.61 24.29 -23.33
C ASP A 294 -11.26 24.05 -24.00
N VAL A 295 -10.16 24.29 -23.28
CA VAL A 295 -8.81 23.96 -23.77
C VAL A 295 -8.69 22.47 -24.09
N TYR A 296 -9.16 21.60 -23.20
CA TYR A 296 -9.11 20.16 -23.45
C TYR A 296 -9.94 19.74 -24.67
N GLU A 297 -11.17 20.23 -24.81
CA GLU A 297 -12.05 19.86 -25.94
C GLU A 297 -11.48 20.39 -27.27
N SER A 298 -10.98 21.63 -27.30
CA SER A 298 -10.28 22.17 -28.47
C SER A 298 -9.06 21.32 -28.85
N ARG A 299 -8.22 20.95 -27.87
CA ARG A 299 -7.05 20.08 -28.11
C ARG A 299 -7.45 18.70 -28.58
N LYS A 300 -8.50 18.12 -28.02
CA LYS A 300 -9.01 16.80 -28.40
C LYS A 300 -9.44 16.76 -29.87
N GLU A 301 -10.05 17.82 -30.39
CA GLU A 301 -10.37 17.90 -31.83
C GLU A 301 -9.11 17.90 -32.71
N GLU A 302 -8.10 18.70 -32.35
CA GLU A 302 -6.81 18.73 -33.07
C GLU A 302 -6.11 17.37 -33.04
N ILE A 303 -6.06 16.73 -31.86
CA ILE A 303 -5.48 15.40 -31.65
C ILE A 303 -6.23 14.34 -32.48
N GLY A 304 -7.54 14.51 -32.66
CA GLY A 304 -8.37 13.64 -33.48
C GLY A 304 -7.99 13.64 -34.96
N ARG A 305 -7.31 14.69 -35.46
CA ARG A 305 -6.87 14.84 -36.86
C ARG A 305 -5.46 14.32 -37.13
N LEU A 306 -4.73 13.89 -36.10
CA LEU A 306 -3.38 13.36 -36.25
C LEU A 306 -3.36 12.14 -37.18
N ARG A 307 -2.35 12.06 -38.06
CA ARG A 307 -2.10 10.83 -38.81
C ARG A 307 -1.79 9.70 -37.83
N ARG A 308 -2.50 8.58 -37.93
CA ARG A 308 -2.31 7.38 -37.10
C ARG A 308 -2.01 6.18 -37.95
N CYS A 309 -1.36 5.19 -37.34
CA CYS A 309 -1.12 3.89 -37.96
C CYS A 309 -2.45 3.28 -38.45
N THR A 310 -2.44 2.70 -39.65
CA THR A 310 -3.60 2.02 -40.24
C THR A 310 -3.89 0.68 -39.57
N LYS A 311 -2.87 0.04 -38.97
CA LYS A 311 -3.00 -1.23 -38.23
C LYS A 311 -3.34 -1.05 -36.75
N CYS A 312 -2.60 -0.22 -36.01
CA CYS A 312 -2.90 0.10 -34.60
C CYS A 312 -3.51 1.50 -34.46
N ILE A 313 -3.26 2.23 -33.36
CA ILE A 313 -3.77 3.60 -33.17
C ILE A 313 -2.69 4.63 -32.81
N LEU A 314 -1.40 4.25 -32.82
CA LEU A 314 -0.31 5.18 -32.49
C LEU A 314 -0.26 6.36 -33.49
N PRO A 315 -0.13 7.61 -33.01
CA PRO A 315 -0.08 8.80 -33.86
C PRO A 315 1.32 9.13 -34.37
N GLU A 316 1.41 9.99 -35.39
CA GLU A 316 2.65 10.49 -35.99
C GLU A 316 3.56 11.26 -35.02
N THR A 317 3.04 11.70 -33.88
CA THR A 317 3.80 12.34 -32.80
C THR A 317 4.52 11.36 -31.87
N PHE A 318 4.28 10.05 -32.01
CA PHE A 318 4.93 9.04 -31.19
C PHE A 318 6.44 8.99 -31.50
N PRO A 319 7.34 9.03 -30.49
CA PRO A 319 8.79 9.09 -30.73
C PRO A 319 9.30 7.99 -31.66
N PHE A 320 10.12 8.35 -32.65
CA PHE A 320 10.70 7.43 -33.64
C PHE A 320 9.67 6.61 -34.45
N ILE A 321 8.43 7.09 -34.56
CA ILE A 321 7.44 6.43 -35.41
C ILE A 321 7.71 6.76 -36.88
N GLU A 322 7.71 5.71 -37.69
CA GLU A 322 7.83 5.79 -39.15
C GLU A 322 6.69 4.96 -39.74
N PHE A 323 6.10 5.43 -40.83
CA PHE A 323 5.03 4.74 -41.54
C PHE A 323 5.55 4.23 -42.88
N ASP A 324 5.17 3.01 -43.24
CA ASP A 324 5.35 2.50 -44.60
C ASP A 324 4.28 3.07 -45.56
N ASP A 325 4.36 2.67 -46.84
CA ASP A 325 3.45 3.12 -47.89
C ASP A 325 1.99 2.70 -47.65
N SER A 326 1.76 1.65 -46.85
CA SER A 326 0.43 1.22 -46.42
C SER A 326 -0.07 1.96 -45.17
N GLY A 327 0.71 2.91 -44.65
CA GLY A 327 0.42 3.66 -43.44
C GLY A 327 0.58 2.86 -42.15
N VAL A 328 1.25 1.70 -42.19
CA VAL A 328 1.53 0.87 -41.01
C VAL A 328 2.83 1.33 -40.38
N CYS A 329 2.84 1.46 -39.04
CA CYS A 329 4.01 1.96 -38.33
C CYS A 329 5.08 0.88 -38.09
N ASN A 330 6.33 1.30 -38.01
CA ASN A 330 7.50 0.48 -37.65
C ASN A 330 7.31 -0.36 -36.37
N TYR A 331 6.58 0.15 -35.37
CA TYR A 331 6.22 -0.60 -34.16
C TYR A 331 5.33 -1.81 -34.44
N CYS A 332 4.43 -1.74 -35.42
CA CYS A 332 3.59 -2.87 -35.81
C CYS A 332 4.32 -3.84 -36.74
N ASN A 333 5.19 -3.33 -37.62
CA ASN A 333 5.98 -4.16 -38.53
C ASN A 333 7.05 -4.97 -37.79
N SER A 334 7.58 -4.43 -36.69
CA SER A 334 8.62 -5.09 -35.88
C SER A 334 8.06 -5.91 -34.71
N TYR A 335 6.74 -5.99 -34.55
CA TYR A 335 6.13 -6.65 -33.41
C TYR A 335 6.16 -8.16 -33.52
N LYS A 336 6.54 -8.83 -32.42
CA LYS A 336 6.45 -10.29 -32.28
C LYS A 336 5.41 -10.59 -31.22
N LYS A 337 4.39 -11.37 -31.59
CA LYS A 337 3.35 -11.79 -30.65
C LYS A 337 3.95 -12.59 -29.50
N HIS A 338 3.44 -12.33 -28.30
CA HIS A 338 3.83 -13.08 -27.14
C HIS A 338 3.26 -14.50 -27.19
N THR A 339 4.10 -15.51 -26.97
CA THR A 339 3.66 -16.90 -26.88
C THR A 339 3.73 -17.34 -25.43
N VAL A 340 2.57 -17.69 -24.87
CA VAL A 340 2.48 -18.17 -23.49
C VAL A 340 3.00 -19.61 -23.40
N ARG A 341 3.67 -19.92 -22.29
CA ARG A 341 4.27 -21.24 -22.04
C ARG A 341 3.31 -22.30 -21.52
N GLY A 342 2.15 -21.89 -21.00
CA GLY A 342 1.12 -22.78 -20.49
C GLY A 342 1.13 -22.92 -18.96
N LYS A 343 -0.06 -23.20 -18.39
CA LYS A 343 -0.29 -23.34 -16.95
C LYS A 343 0.46 -24.53 -16.35
N ASP A 344 0.62 -25.63 -17.09
CA ASP A 344 1.31 -26.83 -16.59
C ASP A 344 2.81 -26.59 -16.36
N GLU A 345 3.48 -25.84 -17.25
CA GLU A 345 4.87 -25.42 -17.01
C GLU A 345 4.97 -24.52 -15.78
N LEU A 346 4.01 -23.61 -15.59
CA LEU A 346 3.96 -22.75 -14.40
C LEU A 346 3.84 -23.57 -13.11
N LEU A 347 2.93 -24.55 -13.08
CA LEU A 347 2.75 -25.45 -11.93
C LEU A 347 4.06 -26.20 -11.60
N ASN A 348 4.69 -26.81 -12.60
CA ASN A 348 5.97 -27.49 -12.44
C ASN A 348 7.07 -26.56 -11.88
N VAL A 349 7.09 -25.29 -12.29
CA VAL A 349 8.06 -24.32 -11.80
C VAL A 349 7.83 -23.97 -10.34
N VAL A 350 6.57 -23.70 -9.95
CA VAL A 350 6.23 -23.25 -8.59
C VAL A 350 6.18 -24.39 -7.57
N ASP A 351 5.92 -25.63 -8.00
CA ASP A 351 5.82 -26.77 -7.08
C ASP A 351 7.15 -27.11 -6.37
N ARG A 352 8.27 -26.64 -6.91
CA ARG A 352 9.60 -26.74 -6.26
C ARG A 352 9.74 -25.87 -5.01
N TYR A 353 8.82 -24.93 -4.79
CA TYR A 353 8.85 -23.98 -3.68
C TYR A 353 7.81 -24.30 -2.60
N ARG A 354 7.13 -25.43 -2.71
CA ARG A 354 6.09 -25.82 -1.75
C ARG A 354 6.67 -26.07 -0.37
N LYS A 355 5.90 -25.71 0.65
CA LYS A 355 6.25 -25.95 2.06
C LYS A 355 5.15 -26.74 2.77
N THR A 356 5.54 -27.75 3.55
CA THR A 356 4.62 -28.62 4.31
C THR A 356 4.32 -28.11 5.71
N ASN A 357 5.10 -27.17 6.23
CA ASN A 357 4.97 -26.58 7.57
C ASN A 357 4.00 -25.39 7.63
N GLY A 358 3.33 -25.07 6.52
CA GLY A 358 2.35 -24.00 6.43
C GLY A 358 2.93 -22.58 6.31
N GLU A 359 4.25 -22.44 6.27
CA GLU A 359 4.93 -21.16 6.01
C GLU A 359 4.67 -20.64 4.60
N ALA A 360 4.97 -19.36 4.39
CA ALA A 360 4.90 -18.73 3.08
C ALA A 360 5.90 -19.35 2.08
N GLU A 361 5.42 -19.51 0.85
CA GLU A 361 6.11 -20.17 -0.25
C GLU A 361 6.66 -19.17 -1.28
N CYS A 362 6.03 -17.98 -1.37
CA CYS A 362 6.45 -16.94 -2.28
C CYS A 362 6.11 -15.53 -1.79
N LEU A 363 6.80 -14.53 -2.34
CA LEU A 363 6.43 -13.13 -2.23
C LEU A 363 5.57 -12.73 -3.43
N VAL A 364 4.49 -11.99 -3.20
CA VAL A 364 3.65 -11.42 -4.26
C VAL A 364 3.64 -9.91 -4.16
N PRO A 365 4.39 -9.22 -5.03
CA PRO A 365 4.23 -7.80 -5.30
C PRO A 365 2.77 -7.42 -5.56
N PHE A 366 2.22 -6.55 -4.74
CA PHE A 366 0.79 -6.28 -4.75
C PHE A 366 0.52 -4.78 -4.61
N SER A 367 0.00 -4.14 -5.66
CA SER A 367 -0.30 -2.70 -5.64
C SER A 367 -1.76 -2.41 -5.27
N GLY A 368 -2.65 -3.39 -5.33
CA GLY A 368 -4.10 -3.18 -5.28
C GLY A 368 -4.72 -2.77 -6.62
N GLY A 369 -3.88 -2.58 -7.66
CA GLY A 369 -4.32 -2.38 -9.04
C GLY A 369 -4.68 -3.70 -9.73
N ARG A 370 -5.47 -3.61 -10.80
CA ARG A 370 -6.09 -4.73 -11.54
C ARG A 370 -5.16 -5.94 -11.68
N ASP A 371 -4.04 -5.76 -12.36
CA ASP A 371 -3.22 -6.90 -12.79
C ASP A 371 -2.52 -7.58 -11.60
N SER A 372 -2.10 -6.82 -10.59
CA SER A 372 -1.54 -7.37 -9.35
C SER A 372 -2.61 -8.05 -8.48
N SER A 373 -3.85 -7.54 -8.46
CA SER A 373 -4.97 -8.16 -7.75
C SER A 373 -5.33 -9.51 -8.36
N TYR A 374 -5.40 -9.58 -9.69
CA TYR A 374 -5.70 -10.84 -10.36
C TYR A 374 -4.56 -11.86 -10.19
N SER A 375 -3.31 -11.38 -10.21
CA SER A 375 -2.16 -12.24 -9.93
C SER A 375 -2.24 -12.87 -8.55
N LEU A 376 -2.61 -12.09 -7.53
CA LEU A 376 -2.79 -12.61 -6.18
C LEU A 376 -3.95 -13.63 -6.11
N HIS A 377 -5.08 -13.35 -6.78
CA HIS A 377 -6.18 -14.32 -6.94
C HIS A 377 -5.66 -15.62 -7.57
N PHE A 378 -4.98 -15.53 -8.70
CA PHE A 378 -4.52 -16.69 -9.46
C PHE A 378 -3.52 -17.54 -8.65
N ILE A 379 -2.58 -16.89 -7.96
CA ILE A 379 -1.58 -17.58 -7.12
C ILE A 379 -2.25 -18.35 -5.98
N VAL A 380 -3.28 -17.80 -5.36
CA VAL A 380 -3.98 -18.45 -4.23
C VAL A 380 -5.01 -19.48 -4.72
N LYS A 381 -5.83 -19.13 -5.71
CA LYS A 381 -6.97 -19.96 -6.14
C LYS A 381 -6.60 -21.01 -7.18
N GLU A 382 -5.73 -20.65 -8.12
CA GLU A 382 -5.40 -21.51 -9.27
C GLU A 382 -4.11 -22.29 -9.08
N LEU A 383 -3.13 -21.70 -8.36
CA LEU A 383 -1.89 -22.39 -7.99
C LEU A 383 -1.94 -22.97 -6.58
N GLY A 384 -2.86 -22.53 -5.70
CA GLY A 384 -2.94 -23.04 -4.33
C GLY A 384 -1.71 -22.72 -3.46
N LEU A 385 -0.92 -21.70 -3.83
CA LEU A 385 0.26 -21.28 -3.06
C LEU A 385 -0.14 -20.45 -1.84
N LYS A 386 0.72 -20.42 -0.82
CA LYS A 386 0.64 -19.53 0.34
C LYS A 386 1.60 -18.34 0.19
N PRO A 387 1.12 -17.19 -0.33
CA PRO A 387 1.99 -16.03 -0.52
C PRO A 387 2.05 -15.12 0.72
N ILE A 388 3.11 -14.32 0.81
CA ILE A 388 3.08 -13.02 1.49
C ILE A 388 2.85 -11.95 0.42
N ALA A 389 1.77 -11.17 0.55
CA ALA A 389 1.54 -10.00 -0.30
C ALA A 389 2.40 -8.83 0.19
N PHE A 390 3.01 -8.09 -0.74
CA PHE A 390 3.89 -6.98 -0.45
C PHE A 390 3.51 -5.70 -1.21
N SER A 391 3.30 -4.59 -0.48
CA SER A 391 3.13 -3.25 -1.05
C SER A 391 4.19 -2.28 -0.54
N TYR A 392 4.61 -1.34 -1.39
CA TYR A 392 5.47 -0.22 -1.00
C TYR A 392 4.72 1.09 -1.17
N ASP A 393 4.40 1.77 -0.06
CA ASP A 393 3.76 3.07 -0.11
C ASP A 393 4.81 4.18 -0.12
N TRP A 394 5.02 4.75 -1.31
CA TRP A 394 5.92 5.87 -1.53
C TRP A 394 5.21 7.23 -1.44
N GLY A 395 3.95 7.25 -1.03
CA GLY A 395 3.14 8.46 -0.81
C GLY A 395 2.12 8.78 -1.90
N MET A 396 2.02 7.94 -2.94
CA MET A 396 1.12 8.11 -4.09
C MET A 396 0.23 6.89 -4.38
N ILE A 397 0.14 5.92 -3.45
CA ILE A 397 -0.91 4.89 -3.52
C ILE A 397 -2.25 5.57 -3.21
N THR A 398 -3.26 5.36 -4.06
CA THR A 398 -4.60 5.92 -3.83
C THR A 398 -5.34 5.17 -2.72
N ASP A 399 -6.28 5.82 -2.04
CA ASP A 399 -7.09 5.16 -1.00
C ASP A 399 -7.95 4.03 -1.58
N LEU A 400 -8.34 4.17 -2.85
CA LEU A 400 -8.99 3.11 -3.63
C LEU A 400 -8.10 1.85 -3.70
N ALA A 401 -6.82 2.01 -4.07
CA ALA A 401 -5.89 0.89 -4.11
C ALA A 401 -5.67 0.26 -2.74
N ARG A 402 -5.57 1.06 -1.67
CA ARG A 402 -5.47 0.54 -0.29
C ARG A 402 -6.70 -0.26 0.12
N ARG A 403 -7.91 0.20 -0.24
CA ARG A 403 -9.15 -0.56 0.00
C ARG A 403 -9.18 -1.86 -0.80
N ASN A 404 -8.74 -1.85 -2.05
CA ASN A 404 -8.61 -3.07 -2.84
C ASN A 404 -7.57 -4.03 -2.28
N GLN A 405 -6.45 -3.52 -1.73
CA GLN A 405 -5.50 -4.34 -0.99
C GLN A 405 -6.18 -5.04 0.20
N SER A 406 -6.90 -4.27 1.01
CA SER A 406 -7.65 -4.77 2.16
C SER A 406 -8.70 -5.83 1.77
N ARG A 407 -9.49 -5.59 0.72
CA ARG A 407 -10.51 -6.53 0.21
C ARG A 407 -9.90 -7.86 -0.19
N MET A 408 -8.85 -7.83 -1.00
CA MET A 408 -8.20 -9.03 -1.52
C MET A 408 -7.55 -9.83 -0.39
N CYS A 409 -6.70 -9.19 0.42
CA CYS A 409 -5.96 -9.90 1.48
C CYS A 409 -6.89 -10.46 2.55
N GLY A 410 -7.92 -9.71 2.96
CA GLY A 410 -8.91 -10.19 3.93
C GLY A 410 -9.76 -11.34 3.38
N LYS A 411 -10.16 -11.31 2.12
CA LYS A 411 -10.98 -12.38 1.51
C LYS A 411 -10.18 -13.64 1.18
N LEU A 412 -8.90 -13.48 0.81
CA LEU A 412 -8.01 -14.59 0.47
C LEU A 412 -7.32 -15.21 1.68
N GLY A 413 -7.36 -14.55 2.85
CA GLY A 413 -6.63 -15.02 4.02
C GLY A 413 -5.11 -14.88 3.88
N VAL A 414 -4.65 -13.83 3.19
CA VAL A 414 -3.23 -13.63 2.83
C VAL A 414 -2.58 -12.58 3.69
N GLU A 415 -1.40 -12.89 4.24
CA GLU A 415 -0.59 -11.92 4.97
C GLU A 415 -0.21 -10.76 4.04
N HIS A 416 -0.38 -9.52 4.53
CA HIS A 416 0.01 -8.33 3.79
C HIS A 416 1.01 -7.49 4.57
N ILE A 417 2.23 -7.41 4.04
CA ILE A 417 3.27 -6.51 4.51
C ILE A 417 3.25 -5.26 3.63
N LEU A 418 3.02 -4.10 4.23
CA LEU A 418 3.11 -2.82 3.55
C LEU A 418 4.20 -1.99 4.20
N VAL A 419 5.25 -1.73 3.44
CA VAL A 419 6.39 -0.90 3.85
C VAL A 419 6.08 0.54 3.49
N SER A 420 6.08 1.43 4.50
CA SER A 420 5.87 2.86 4.27
C SER A 420 7.19 3.59 4.13
N ALA A 421 7.31 4.41 3.08
CA ALA A 421 8.37 5.39 2.96
C ALA A 421 8.20 6.50 4.01
N ASP A 422 9.15 7.43 4.05
CA ASP A 422 8.85 8.75 4.63
C ASP A 422 7.96 9.51 3.62
N ILE A 423 6.64 9.32 3.74
CA ILE A 423 5.64 9.89 2.81
C ILE A 423 5.79 11.42 2.72
N ARG A 424 6.06 12.08 3.84
CA ARG A 424 6.24 13.54 3.90
C ARG A 424 7.44 13.96 3.06
N LYS A 425 8.60 13.31 3.25
CA LYS A 425 9.81 13.57 2.46
C LYS A 425 9.61 13.26 0.98
N LYS A 426 8.97 12.14 0.65
CA LYS A 426 8.69 11.74 -0.74
C LYS A 426 7.81 12.77 -1.45
N ARG A 427 6.70 13.21 -0.85
CA ARG A 427 5.81 14.24 -1.42
C ARG A 427 6.53 15.57 -1.64
N VAL A 428 7.40 15.99 -0.72
CA VAL A 428 8.24 17.19 -0.89
C VAL A 428 9.20 17.04 -2.08
N ASN A 429 9.82 15.88 -2.27
CA ASN A 429 10.69 15.63 -3.41
C ASN A 429 9.93 15.62 -4.74
N ILE A 430 8.73 15.03 -4.77
CA ILE A 430 7.85 15.06 -5.95
C ILE A 430 7.45 16.50 -6.28
N ARG A 431 7.04 17.28 -5.28
CA ARG A 431 6.75 18.72 -5.44
C ARG A 431 7.91 19.45 -6.11
N LYS A 432 9.14 19.25 -5.63
CA LYS A 432 10.33 19.91 -6.19
C LYS A 432 10.57 19.52 -7.65
N ASN A 433 10.39 18.23 -8.00
CA ASN A 433 10.51 17.77 -9.39
C ASN A 433 9.42 18.35 -10.30
N VAL A 434 8.17 18.41 -9.84
CA VAL A 434 7.07 18.99 -10.62
C VAL A 434 7.25 20.51 -10.78
N LEU A 435 7.65 21.24 -9.72
CA LEU A 435 7.95 22.67 -9.82
C LEU A 435 9.15 22.94 -10.75
N ALA A 436 10.20 22.11 -10.70
CA ALA A 436 11.30 22.21 -11.65
C ALA A 436 10.81 21.97 -13.09
N TRP A 437 9.97 20.96 -13.31
CA TRP A 437 9.37 20.71 -14.61
C TRP A 437 8.52 21.88 -15.09
N LEU A 438 7.66 22.46 -14.25
CA LEU A 438 6.82 23.62 -14.60
C LEU A 438 7.64 24.85 -15.00
N LYS A 439 8.86 25.02 -14.49
CA LYS A 439 9.77 26.11 -14.92
C LYS A 439 10.33 25.91 -16.32
N ARG A 440 10.61 24.65 -16.70
CA ARG A 440 11.15 24.31 -18.03
C ARG A 440 10.67 22.91 -18.42
N PRO A 441 9.46 22.79 -18.99
CA PRO A 441 8.86 21.50 -19.32
C PRO A 441 9.66 20.72 -20.35
N SER A 442 9.75 19.41 -20.12
CA SER A 442 10.32 18.44 -21.05
C SER A 442 9.63 17.09 -20.88
N LEU A 443 9.12 16.51 -21.96
CA LEU A 443 8.38 15.25 -21.88
C LEU A 443 9.25 14.10 -21.34
N GLY A 444 10.55 14.09 -21.65
CA GLY A 444 11.50 13.07 -21.17
C GLY A 444 11.80 13.14 -19.67
N THR A 445 11.47 14.25 -18.98
CA THR A 445 11.69 14.41 -17.54
C THR A 445 10.47 14.15 -16.68
N VAL A 446 9.29 13.94 -17.27
CA VAL A 446 8.07 13.54 -16.56
C VAL A 446 8.26 12.28 -15.68
N PRO A 447 9.03 11.24 -16.08
CA PRO A 447 9.30 10.08 -15.21
C PRO A 447 9.95 10.41 -13.87
N LEU A 448 10.59 11.59 -13.71
CA LEU A 448 11.16 12.02 -12.42
C LEU A 448 10.09 12.27 -11.36
N PHE A 449 8.81 12.41 -11.73
CA PHE A 449 7.70 12.52 -10.77
C PHE A 449 7.49 11.21 -10.02
N MET A 450 7.88 10.09 -10.63
CA MET A 450 7.66 8.75 -10.13
C MET A 450 8.92 8.12 -9.53
N ALA A 451 10.09 8.79 -9.55
CA ALA A 451 11.36 8.19 -9.13
C ALA A 451 11.30 7.52 -7.74
N GLY A 452 10.51 8.06 -6.81
CA GLY A 452 10.34 7.49 -5.48
C GLY A 452 9.75 6.07 -5.46
N ASP A 453 9.05 5.64 -6.50
CA ASP A 453 8.37 4.34 -6.56
C ASP A 453 9.34 3.15 -6.72
N LYS A 454 10.51 3.35 -7.35
CA LYS A 454 11.42 2.26 -7.75
C LYS A 454 12.12 1.56 -6.60
N GLN A 455 12.14 2.17 -5.41
CA GLN A 455 12.62 1.54 -4.18
C GLN A 455 11.83 0.28 -3.81
N TYR A 456 10.65 0.11 -4.39
CA TYR A 456 9.87 -1.12 -4.37
C TYR A 456 10.72 -2.39 -4.55
N PHE A 457 11.62 -2.43 -5.53
CA PHE A 457 12.45 -3.62 -5.81
C PHE A 457 13.45 -3.93 -4.70
N TYR A 458 14.02 -2.89 -4.08
CA TYR A 458 14.90 -3.06 -2.93
C TYR A 458 14.15 -3.71 -1.76
N PHE A 459 12.95 -3.20 -1.44
CA PHE A 459 12.14 -3.73 -0.35
C PHE A 459 11.59 -5.13 -0.64
N ALA A 460 11.26 -5.46 -1.89
CA ALA A 460 10.91 -6.82 -2.27
C ALA A 460 12.04 -7.81 -1.94
N ASN A 461 13.27 -7.52 -2.37
CA ASN A 461 14.43 -8.37 -2.09
C ASN A 461 14.76 -8.43 -0.58
N LEU A 462 14.58 -7.32 0.14
CA LEU A 462 14.75 -7.29 1.59
C LEU A 462 13.74 -8.22 2.27
N LEU A 463 12.47 -8.15 1.91
CA LEU A 463 11.41 -8.99 2.49
C LEU A 463 11.58 -10.46 2.14
N MET A 464 12.02 -10.77 0.92
CA MET A 464 12.37 -12.16 0.56
C MET A 464 13.44 -12.71 1.49
N LYS A 465 14.51 -11.94 1.76
CA LYS A 465 15.57 -12.35 2.69
C LYS A 465 15.07 -12.45 4.14
N GLN A 466 14.22 -11.52 4.57
CA GLN A 466 13.69 -11.50 5.95
C GLN A 466 12.74 -12.67 6.24
N ASN A 467 12.08 -13.21 5.21
CA ASN A 467 11.09 -14.29 5.35
C ASN A 467 11.56 -15.61 4.74
N ASP A 468 12.86 -15.72 4.40
CA ASP A 468 13.47 -16.91 3.78
C ASP A 468 12.68 -17.42 2.54
N LEU A 469 12.40 -16.50 1.61
CA LEU A 469 11.68 -16.76 0.37
C LEU A 469 12.63 -16.77 -0.82
N ASN A 470 12.52 -17.80 -1.66
CA ASN A 470 13.32 -17.98 -2.87
C ASN A 470 12.53 -17.74 -4.17
N LEU A 471 11.24 -17.45 -4.06
CA LEU A 471 10.35 -17.17 -5.19
C LEU A 471 9.59 -15.85 -4.96
N SER A 472 9.62 -15.00 -5.97
CA SER A 472 8.74 -13.83 -6.07
C SER A 472 7.95 -13.94 -7.39
N ILE A 473 6.63 -13.76 -7.32
CA ILE A 473 5.74 -13.94 -8.47
C ILE A 473 5.05 -12.61 -8.80
N LEU A 474 5.28 -12.10 -10.01
CA LEU A 474 4.75 -10.85 -10.55
C LEU A 474 3.61 -11.06 -11.55
N GLY A 475 2.76 -10.04 -11.62
CA GLY A 475 1.71 -9.87 -12.62
C GLY A 475 2.05 -8.81 -13.66
N GLU A 476 3.27 -8.82 -14.21
CA GLU A 476 3.68 -7.80 -15.17
C GLU A 476 3.05 -8.07 -16.54
N ASN A 477 2.21 -7.15 -17.00
CA ASN A 477 1.58 -7.27 -18.30
C ASN A 477 2.43 -6.57 -19.37
N LEU A 478 2.95 -7.34 -20.33
CA LEU A 478 3.77 -6.82 -21.44
C LEU A 478 3.02 -5.81 -22.32
N LEU A 479 1.68 -5.85 -22.33
CA LEU A 479 0.85 -4.86 -23.02
C LEU A 479 1.01 -3.45 -22.45
N GLU A 480 1.53 -3.30 -21.22
CA GLU A 480 1.82 -2.01 -20.59
C GLU A 480 3.13 -1.36 -21.06
N THR A 481 3.94 -2.05 -21.86
CA THR A 481 5.26 -1.56 -22.25
C THR A 481 5.14 -0.25 -23.04
N THR A 482 5.71 0.83 -22.49
CA THR A 482 5.72 2.14 -23.13
C THR A 482 7.14 2.55 -23.55
N ASN A 483 7.38 2.59 -24.86
CA ASN A 483 8.68 3.00 -25.42
C ASN A 483 8.82 4.53 -25.56
N PHE A 484 7.72 5.29 -25.46
CA PHE A 484 7.76 6.72 -25.71
C PHE A 484 8.48 7.51 -24.60
N LYS A 485 8.45 7.02 -23.35
CA LYS A 485 9.09 7.72 -22.21
C LYS A 485 10.61 7.83 -22.41
N SER A 486 11.26 6.73 -22.76
CA SER A 486 12.68 6.71 -23.15
C SER A 486 12.88 7.33 -24.55
N GLY A 487 11.88 7.20 -25.44
CA GLY A 487 11.84 7.87 -26.74
C GLY A 487 12.03 9.39 -26.65
N PHE A 488 11.34 10.05 -25.72
CA PHE A 488 11.51 11.49 -25.47
C PHE A 488 12.88 11.86 -24.89
N CYS A 489 13.65 10.88 -24.40
CA CYS A 489 15.05 11.05 -24.00
C CYS A 489 16.03 10.79 -25.16
N GLY A 490 15.54 10.52 -26.38
CA GLY A 490 16.35 10.23 -27.56
C GLY A 490 16.78 8.76 -27.70
N ILE A 491 16.13 7.85 -26.97
CA ILE A 491 16.45 6.41 -27.02
C ILE A 491 15.49 5.72 -28.01
N LYS A 492 16.07 5.13 -29.06
CA LYS A 492 15.29 4.36 -30.05
C LYS A 492 14.71 3.09 -29.41
N PRO A 493 13.52 2.65 -29.82
CA PRO A 493 12.94 1.39 -29.33
C PRO A 493 13.84 0.19 -29.71
N ASN A 494 13.99 -0.76 -28.80
CA ASN A 494 14.61 -2.05 -29.10
C ASN A 494 13.51 -3.10 -29.33
N PHE A 495 13.33 -3.52 -30.57
CA PHE A 495 12.31 -4.52 -30.93
C PHE A 495 12.86 -5.93 -30.67
N GLY A 496 12.49 -6.56 -29.55
CA GLY A 496 12.80 -7.97 -29.28
C GLY A 496 13.18 -8.38 -27.85
N ASP A 497 13.27 -7.46 -26.89
CA ASP A 497 13.59 -7.82 -25.49
C ASP A 497 12.36 -8.38 -24.76
N LYS A 498 12.55 -9.44 -23.96
CA LYS A 498 11.47 -10.14 -23.22
C LYS A 498 11.02 -9.43 -21.94
N HIS A 499 11.72 -8.38 -21.50
CA HIS A 499 11.44 -7.68 -20.24
C HIS A 499 11.34 -6.17 -20.45
N THR A 500 10.41 -5.52 -19.75
CA THR A 500 10.15 -4.08 -19.86
C THR A 500 11.29 -3.21 -19.27
N TYR A 501 12.19 -3.82 -18.47
CA TYR A 501 13.19 -3.13 -17.64
C TYR A 501 14.62 -3.18 -18.18
N SER A 502 14.89 -3.87 -19.30
CA SER A 502 16.24 -4.01 -19.83
C SER A 502 16.57 -2.93 -20.85
N LEU A 503 17.31 -1.89 -20.44
CA LEU A 503 18.03 -1.01 -21.37
C LEU A 503 19.46 -1.51 -21.58
N LYS A 504 19.97 -1.41 -22.81
CA LYS A 504 21.40 -1.64 -23.12
C LYS A 504 22.27 -0.63 -22.35
N PHE A 505 23.52 -0.99 -22.05
CA PHE A 505 24.44 -0.11 -21.33
C PHE A 505 24.62 1.25 -22.03
N SER A 506 24.72 1.26 -23.36
CA SER A 506 24.78 2.50 -24.16
C SER A 506 23.55 3.39 -23.99
N ASP A 507 22.36 2.79 -23.88
CA ASP A 507 21.11 3.53 -23.73
C ASP A 507 20.92 4.04 -22.29
N LYS A 508 21.43 3.30 -21.31
CA LYS A 508 21.57 3.80 -19.92
C LYS A 508 22.46 5.04 -19.85
N LEU A 509 23.59 5.05 -20.56
CA LEU A 509 24.45 6.23 -20.66
C LEU A 509 23.75 7.40 -21.34
N LYS A 510 23.05 7.19 -22.47
CA LYS A 510 22.26 8.24 -23.13
C LYS A 510 21.19 8.83 -22.21
N LEU A 511 20.49 7.98 -21.45
CA LEU A 511 19.49 8.42 -20.48
C LEU A 511 20.13 9.30 -19.40
N ALA A 512 21.27 8.88 -18.84
CA ALA A 512 22.01 9.65 -17.85
C ALA A 512 22.49 11.00 -18.43
N SER A 513 23.03 11.01 -19.65
CA SER A 513 23.43 12.23 -20.35
C SER A 513 22.26 13.16 -20.62
N PHE A 514 21.09 12.63 -21.00
CA PHE A 514 19.87 13.42 -21.17
C PHE A 514 19.47 14.11 -19.87
N TYR A 515 19.37 13.37 -18.75
CA TYR A 515 19.02 13.98 -17.46
C TYR A 515 20.08 14.97 -16.98
N GLY A 516 21.37 14.65 -17.15
CA GLY A 516 22.48 15.56 -16.85
C GLY A 516 22.35 16.88 -17.62
N LYS A 517 22.07 16.82 -18.93
CA LYS A 517 21.79 18.02 -19.73
C LYS A 517 20.59 18.78 -19.19
N GLN A 518 19.47 18.10 -18.92
CA GLN A 518 18.26 18.73 -18.37
C GLN A 518 18.53 19.45 -17.05
N TYR A 519 19.40 18.91 -16.19
CA TYR A 519 19.75 19.53 -14.90
C TYR A 519 20.67 20.74 -15.09
N LEU A 520 21.54 20.74 -16.09
CA LEU A 520 22.36 21.90 -16.45
C LEU A 520 21.51 23.06 -16.97
N VAL A 521 20.56 22.80 -17.88
CA VAL A 521 19.67 23.84 -18.41
C VAL A 521 18.51 24.22 -17.48
N ASN A 522 18.25 23.42 -16.45
CA ASN A 522 17.27 23.70 -15.41
C ASN A 522 17.79 23.27 -14.02
N PRO A 523 18.60 24.12 -13.36
CA PRO A 523 19.17 23.82 -12.05
C PRO A 523 18.14 23.59 -10.93
N ALA A 524 16.85 23.88 -11.15
CA ALA A 524 15.81 23.58 -10.16
C ALA A 524 15.67 22.07 -9.86
N TYR A 525 16.16 21.20 -10.75
CA TYR A 525 16.27 19.76 -10.47
C TYR A 525 17.40 19.39 -9.50
N LEU A 526 18.37 20.29 -9.25
CA LEU A 526 19.43 20.08 -8.25
C LEU A 526 18.89 20.32 -6.84
N ASN A 527 18.13 19.35 -6.35
CA ASN A 527 17.45 19.45 -5.06
C ASN A 527 17.47 18.09 -4.32
N SER A 528 16.76 17.98 -3.19
CA SER A 528 16.76 16.77 -2.35
C SER A 528 16.19 15.51 -3.03
N SER A 529 15.48 15.64 -4.15
CA SER A 529 14.98 14.52 -4.97
C SER A 529 16.07 13.79 -5.74
N LEU A 530 17.28 14.35 -5.84
CA LEU A 530 18.42 13.68 -6.49
C LEU A 530 18.71 12.32 -5.83
N TYR A 531 18.58 12.23 -4.50
CA TYR A 531 18.72 10.97 -3.78
C TYR A 531 17.69 9.94 -4.23
N ASP A 532 16.42 10.34 -4.37
CA ASP A 532 15.37 9.44 -4.87
C ASP A 532 15.66 9.02 -6.31
N THR A 533 16.16 9.93 -7.15
CA THR A 533 16.48 9.65 -8.56
C THR A 533 17.66 8.68 -8.71
N LEU A 534 18.72 8.88 -7.94
CA LEU A 534 19.90 7.99 -7.91
C LEU A 534 19.53 6.62 -7.38
N ASP A 535 18.77 6.56 -6.31
CA ASP A 535 18.33 5.29 -5.72
C ASP A 535 17.30 4.59 -6.60
N ALA A 536 16.47 5.33 -7.33
CA ALA A 536 15.59 4.76 -8.35
C ALA A 536 16.39 4.10 -9.48
N TYR A 537 17.42 4.79 -9.97
CA TYR A 537 18.31 4.25 -11.00
C TYR A 537 19.00 2.97 -10.51
N ARG A 538 19.54 2.98 -9.28
CA ARG A 538 20.14 1.79 -8.66
C ARG A 538 19.11 0.66 -8.50
N SER A 539 17.96 0.97 -7.90
CA SER A 539 16.93 -0.03 -7.62
C SER A 539 16.38 -0.66 -8.89
N TYR A 540 16.29 0.10 -9.98
CA TYR A 540 15.72 -0.38 -11.22
C TYR A 540 16.74 -1.06 -12.14
N TYR A 541 17.93 -0.51 -12.29
CA TYR A 541 18.91 -0.95 -13.29
C TYR A 541 20.09 -1.76 -12.74
N VAL A 542 20.28 -1.78 -11.42
CA VAL A 542 21.43 -2.45 -10.76
C VAL A 542 20.98 -3.61 -9.88
N ILE A 543 19.89 -3.45 -9.12
CA ILE A 543 19.35 -4.54 -8.30
C ILE A 543 18.78 -5.63 -9.22
N LYS A 544 19.11 -6.89 -8.93
CA LYS A 544 18.61 -8.04 -9.69
C LYS A 544 17.14 -8.28 -9.37
N HIS A 545 16.33 -8.42 -10.42
CA HIS A 545 14.91 -8.74 -10.35
C HIS A 545 14.70 -10.21 -10.66
N ASN A 546 14.69 -11.07 -9.64
CA ASN A 546 14.46 -12.51 -9.81
C ASN A 546 12.97 -12.83 -9.61
N ASN A 547 12.12 -12.30 -10.47
CA ASN A 547 10.68 -12.51 -10.39
C ASN A 547 10.21 -13.47 -11.49
N LEU A 548 9.32 -14.39 -11.14
CA LEU A 548 8.55 -15.15 -12.10
C LEU A 548 7.35 -14.30 -12.53
N ASN A 549 7.17 -14.06 -13.83
CA ASN A 549 5.99 -13.34 -14.32
C ASN A 549 4.91 -14.33 -14.75
N ILE A 550 3.70 -14.24 -14.20
CA ILE A 550 2.61 -15.20 -14.51
C ILE A 550 2.17 -15.10 -15.97
N TYR A 551 2.19 -13.90 -16.56
CA TYR A 551 1.73 -13.69 -17.93
C TYR A 551 2.71 -14.19 -18.99
N ASP A 552 3.88 -14.71 -18.59
CA ASP A 552 4.72 -15.53 -19.47
C ASP A 552 4.14 -16.93 -19.69
N TYR A 553 3.21 -17.36 -18.84
CA TYR A 553 2.64 -18.71 -18.82
C TYR A 553 1.14 -18.73 -19.12
N ILE A 554 0.41 -17.69 -18.73
CA ILE A 554 -1.03 -17.59 -18.94
C ILE A 554 -1.38 -16.40 -19.82
N LYS A 555 -2.46 -16.52 -20.60
CA LYS A 555 -2.97 -15.41 -21.41
C LYS A 555 -3.56 -14.33 -20.49
N TRP A 556 -3.25 -13.07 -20.77
CA TRP A 556 -3.88 -11.95 -20.12
C TRP A 556 -5.22 -11.64 -20.81
N GLU A 557 -6.33 -11.69 -20.08
CA GLU A 557 -7.68 -11.48 -20.63
C GLU A 557 -8.45 -10.44 -19.81
N GLU A 558 -8.58 -9.21 -20.34
CA GLU A 558 -9.11 -8.06 -19.59
C GLU A 558 -10.48 -8.30 -18.97
N LYS A 559 -11.40 -8.94 -19.72
CA LYS A 559 -12.77 -9.18 -19.29
C LYS A 559 -12.80 -10.16 -18.12
N THR A 560 -12.15 -11.32 -18.25
CA THR A 560 -12.04 -12.33 -17.19
C THR A 560 -11.45 -11.72 -15.93
N ILE A 561 -10.35 -10.98 -16.07
CA ILE A 561 -9.68 -10.30 -14.96
C ILE A 561 -10.64 -9.34 -14.23
N LYS A 562 -11.32 -8.46 -14.98
CA LYS A 562 -12.24 -7.48 -14.39
C LYS A 562 -13.43 -8.16 -13.72
N ASP A 563 -14.05 -9.13 -14.39
CA ASP A 563 -15.23 -9.83 -13.90
C ASP A 563 -14.90 -10.60 -12.61
N THR A 564 -13.78 -11.33 -12.57
CA THR A 564 -13.30 -12.01 -11.35
C THR A 564 -13.11 -11.02 -10.20
N LEU A 565 -12.40 -9.92 -10.44
CA LEU A 565 -12.09 -8.96 -9.37
C LEU A 565 -13.35 -8.28 -8.82
N ILE A 566 -14.22 -7.79 -9.70
CA ILE A 566 -15.44 -7.06 -9.30
C ILE A 566 -16.42 -8.01 -8.61
N ASN A 567 -16.66 -9.19 -9.17
CA ASN A 567 -17.72 -10.09 -8.68
C ASN A 567 -17.30 -10.86 -7.42
N GLU A 568 -16.05 -11.30 -7.31
CA GLU A 568 -15.61 -12.12 -6.16
C GLU A 568 -15.11 -11.28 -4.97
N TYR A 569 -14.53 -10.11 -5.24
CA TYR A 569 -13.84 -9.30 -4.23
C TYR A 569 -14.45 -7.91 -4.03
N ARG A 570 -15.58 -7.62 -4.70
CA ARG A 570 -16.17 -6.28 -4.73
C ARG A 570 -15.10 -5.23 -5.06
N TRP A 571 -14.18 -5.55 -5.97
CA TRP A 571 -13.01 -4.71 -6.27
C TRP A 571 -13.46 -3.33 -6.76
N GLU A 572 -12.91 -2.28 -6.17
CA GLU A 572 -13.32 -0.90 -6.45
C GLU A 572 -12.73 -0.41 -7.77
N THR A 573 -13.59 0.24 -8.56
CA THR A 573 -13.20 1.00 -9.75
C THR A 573 -13.29 2.50 -9.47
N ASP A 574 -12.54 3.29 -10.23
CA ASP A 574 -12.61 4.75 -10.18
C ASP A 574 -13.85 5.24 -10.96
N PRO A 575 -14.82 5.93 -10.34
CA PRO A 575 -16.02 6.40 -11.04
C PRO A 575 -15.72 7.48 -12.10
N GLY A 576 -14.56 8.15 -12.01
CA GLY A 576 -14.12 9.17 -12.97
C GLY A 576 -13.59 8.61 -14.29
N THR A 577 -13.49 7.28 -14.45
CA THR A 577 -13.04 6.67 -15.70
C THR A 577 -13.62 5.27 -15.93
N LYS A 578 -13.66 4.85 -17.19
CA LYS A 578 -14.05 3.47 -17.56
C LYS A 578 -12.89 2.48 -17.51
N THR A 579 -11.64 2.98 -17.51
CA THR A 579 -10.48 2.10 -17.40
C THR A 579 -10.29 1.62 -15.96
N THR A 580 -9.89 0.37 -15.82
CA THR A 580 -9.45 -0.22 -14.54
C THR A 580 -7.93 -0.17 -14.38
N TRP A 581 -7.22 0.39 -15.36
CA TRP A 581 -5.77 0.50 -15.39
C TRP A 581 -5.29 1.84 -14.84
N ARG A 582 -4.15 1.85 -14.13
CA ARG A 582 -3.55 3.04 -13.49
C ARG A 582 -4.47 3.84 -12.54
N ILE A 583 -5.56 3.25 -12.05
CA ILE A 583 -6.43 3.90 -11.04
C ILE A 583 -5.88 3.82 -9.61
N GLY A 584 -4.89 2.95 -9.38
CA GLY A 584 -4.19 2.82 -8.09
C GLY A 584 -2.97 3.74 -7.93
N ASP A 585 -2.58 4.44 -9.00
CA ASP A 585 -1.42 5.34 -9.03
C ASP A 585 -1.90 6.79 -9.05
N GLY A 586 -1.68 7.49 -7.94
CA GLY A 586 -2.10 8.88 -7.76
C GLY A 586 -1.41 9.88 -8.69
N THR A 587 -0.33 9.48 -9.38
CA THR A 587 0.38 10.35 -10.33
C THR A 587 -0.16 10.25 -11.76
N ALA A 588 -0.89 9.17 -12.07
CA ALA A 588 -1.23 8.78 -13.43
C ALA A 588 -2.12 9.76 -14.18
N ALA A 589 -3.12 10.32 -13.50
CA ALA A 589 -4.00 11.31 -14.10
C ALA A 589 -3.21 12.56 -14.57
N PHE A 590 -2.23 13.01 -13.78
CA PHE A 590 -1.46 14.21 -14.08
C PHE A 590 -0.47 14.00 -15.24
N TYR A 591 0.34 12.94 -15.22
CA TYR A 591 1.28 12.73 -16.32
C TYR A 591 0.58 12.37 -17.63
N ASN A 592 -0.54 11.63 -17.59
CA ASN A 592 -1.29 11.32 -18.81
C ASN A 592 -1.94 12.57 -19.38
N TYR A 593 -2.41 13.50 -18.55
CA TYR A 593 -2.87 14.80 -19.01
C TYR A 593 -1.74 15.58 -19.73
N ILE A 594 -0.53 15.61 -19.16
CA ILE A 594 0.64 16.24 -19.80
C ILE A 594 0.92 15.61 -21.18
N TYR A 595 1.01 14.28 -21.27
CA TYR A 595 1.29 13.62 -22.54
C TYR A 595 0.16 13.83 -23.55
N TYR A 596 -1.10 13.78 -23.12
CA TYR A 596 -2.23 13.99 -24.02
C TYR A 596 -2.21 15.41 -24.60
N ILE A 597 -2.07 16.43 -23.76
CA ILE A 597 -2.08 17.84 -24.20
C ILE A 597 -0.87 18.18 -25.06
N LEU A 598 0.32 17.64 -24.78
CA LEU A 598 1.55 18.03 -25.49
C LEU A 598 1.91 17.12 -26.67
N ALA A 599 1.57 15.84 -26.60
CA ALA A 599 1.95 14.84 -27.60
C ALA A 599 0.75 14.21 -28.32
N GLY A 600 -0.48 14.35 -27.84
CA GLY A 600 -1.68 13.82 -28.50
C GLY A 600 -1.91 12.31 -28.30
N PHE A 601 -1.27 11.72 -27.30
CA PHE A 601 -1.46 10.33 -26.88
C PHE A 601 -1.03 10.15 -25.42
N THR A 602 -1.39 9.01 -24.83
CA THR A 602 -0.94 8.63 -23.49
C THR A 602 -0.48 7.16 -23.45
N GLU A 603 -0.26 6.65 -22.24
CA GLU A 603 -0.07 5.21 -22.02
C GLU A 603 -1.27 4.38 -22.50
N ASN A 604 -2.50 4.91 -22.44
CA ASN A 604 -3.70 4.22 -22.90
C ASN A 604 -3.61 3.90 -24.40
N ASP A 605 -3.19 4.84 -25.24
CA ASP A 605 -3.00 4.62 -26.68
C ASP A 605 -1.98 3.51 -26.95
N THR A 606 -0.93 3.45 -26.14
CA THR A 606 0.11 2.43 -26.26
C THR A 606 -0.43 1.06 -25.85
N PHE A 607 -1.13 0.99 -24.73
CA PHE A 607 -1.75 -0.22 -24.20
C PHE A 607 -2.77 -0.81 -25.19
N ARG A 608 -3.71 0.02 -25.69
CA ARG A 608 -4.70 -0.40 -26.69
C ARG A 608 -4.02 -0.79 -28.03
N SER A 609 -2.95 -0.10 -28.43
CA SER A 609 -2.16 -0.50 -29.60
C SER A 609 -1.47 -1.86 -29.43
N ASN A 610 -1.00 -2.19 -28.23
CA ASN A 610 -0.42 -3.50 -27.94
C ASN A 610 -1.49 -4.60 -28.01
N GLN A 611 -2.70 -4.38 -27.48
CA GLN A 611 -3.80 -5.34 -27.60
C GLN A 611 -4.18 -5.63 -29.05
N ILE A 612 -4.20 -4.62 -29.93
CA ILE A 612 -4.43 -4.83 -31.37
C ILE A 612 -3.34 -5.72 -31.97
N ARG A 613 -2.08 -5.51 -31.57
CA ARG A 613 -0.94 -6.28 -32.09
C ARG A 613 -0.97 -7.74 -31.64
N GLU A 614 -1.44 -8.02 -30.43
CA GLU A 614 -1.71 -9.39 -29.96
C GLU A 614 -2.95 -10.00 -30.63
N GLY A 615 -3.89 -9.16 -31.10
CA GLY A 615 -5.15 -9.58 -31.70
C GLY A 615 -6.30 -9.69 -30.69
N ASP A 616 -6.14 -9.10 -29.51
CA ASP A 616 -7.14 -9.13 -28.43
C ASP A 616 -8.18 -8.00 -28.55
N LEU A 617 -7.95 -7.02 -29.42
CA LEU A 617 -8.83 -5.85 -29.57
C LEU A 617 -8.87 -5.37 -31.02
N ASP A 618 -10.08 -5.09 -31.51
CA ASP A 618 -10.29 -4.45 -32.80
C ASP A 618 -9.83 -2.98 -32.78
N ARG A 619 -9.33 -2.49 -33.92
CA ARG A 619 -8.81 -1.13 -34.06
C ARG A 619 -9.89 -0.06 -33.83
N GLY A 620 -11.09 -0.25 -34.34
CA GLY A 620 -12.21 0.67 -34.15
C GLY A 620 -12.59 0.78 -32.67
N LYS A 621 -12.67 -0.37 -31.99
CA LYS A 621 -12.92 -0.38 -30.54
C LYS A 621 -11.80 0.26 -29.73
N ALA A 622 -10.55 0.04 -30.13
CA ALA A 622 -9.39 0.66 -29.50
C ALA A 622 -9.38 2.20 -29.62
N LEU A 623 -9.82 2.76 -30.75
CA LEU A 623 -9.99 4.20 -30.91
C LEU A 623 -11.06 4.76 -29.97
N GLU A 624 -12.22 4.12 -29.89
CA GLU A 624 -13.30 4.50 -28.96
C GLU A 624 -12.80 4.50 -27.50
N LEU A 625 -12.11 3.41 -27.11
CA LEU A 625 -11.54 3.28 -25.78
C LEU A 625 -10.47 4.35 -25.51
N SER A 626 -9.53 4.58 -26.43
CA SER A 626 -8.51 5.63 -26.27
C SER A 626 -9.14 7.00 -26.02
N VAL A 627 -10.15 7.40 -26.79
CA VAL A 627 -10.86 8.67 -26.58
C VAL A 627 -11.54 8.71 -25.21
N SER A 628 -12.18 7.62 -24.79
CA SER A 628 -12.90 7.57 -23.51
C SER A 628 -11.96 7.56 -22.30
N GLU A 629 -10.83 6.87 -22.40
CA GLU A 629 -9.89 6.62 -21.29
C GLU A 629 -8.87 7.76 -21.12
N ASN A 630 -8.67 8.56 -22.16
CA ASN A 630 -7.85 9.78 -22.11
C ASN A 630 -8.60 11.01 -21.60
N LYS A 631 -9.90 10.89 -21.26
CA LYS A 631 -10.61 11.97 -20.59
C LYS A 631 -9.89 12.36 -19.29
N PRO A 632 -9.62 13.66 -19.06
CA PRO A 632 -8.95 14.11 -17.85
C PRO A 632 -9.76 13.73 -16.61
N ARG A 633 -9.08 13.08 -15.66
CA ARG A 633 -9.65 12.83 -14.34
C ARG A 633 -9.36 14.04 -13.45
N TRP A 634 -10.19 15.08 -13.58
CA TRP A 634 -9.95 16.37 -12.93
C TRP A 634 -9.78 16.25 -11.41
N ASP A 635 -10.64 15.48 -10.75
CA ASP A 635 -10.54 15.23 -9.30
C ASP A 635 -9.22 14.57 -8.91
N SER A 636 -8.74 13.62 -9.71
CA SER A 636 -7.44 12.96 -9.47
C SER A 636 -6.27 13.92 -9.69
N ILE A 637 -6.35 14.80 -10.69
CA ILE A 637 -5.33 15.81 -10.96
C ILE A 637 -5.29 16.84 -9.81
N LEU A 638 -6.46 17.33 -9.38
CA LEU A 638 -6.59 18.25 -8.25
C LEU A 638 -6.05 17.61 -6.97
N TRP A 639 -6.42 16.36 -6.70
CA TRP A 639 -5.91 15.60 -5.56
C TRP A 639 -4.39 15.48 -5.60
N TYR A 640 -3.79 15.17 -6.76
CA TYR A 640 -2.33 15.08 -6.90
C TYR A 640 -1.67 16.43 -6.60
N CYS A 641 -2.15 17.52 -7.20
CA CYS A 641 -1.65 18.87 -6.96
C CYS A 641 -1.73 19.26 -5.48
N ARG A 642 -2.87 19.04 -4.82
CA ARG A 642 -3.03 19.28 -3.36
C ARG A 642 -2.07 18.45 -2.52
N THR A 643 -1.93 17.17 -2.86
CA THR A 643 -1.09 16.20 -2.13
C THR A 643 0.39 16.61 -2.09
N ILE A 644 0.88 17.25 -3.15
CA ILE A 644 2.26 17.78 -3.22
C ILE A 644 2.31 19.30 -2.96
N GLY A 645 1.16 19.94 -2.75
CA GLY A 645 0.98 21.36 -2.47
C GLY A 645 1.26 22.31 -3.64
N ILE A 646 1.06 21.88 -4.88
CA ILE A 646 1.20 22.72 -6.06
C ILE A 646 -0.15 23.35 -6.40
N ASP A 647 -0.12 24.59 -6.88
CA ASP A 647 -1.31 25.28 -7.35
C ASP A 647 -1.83 24.63 -8.64
N PHE A 648 -3.06 24.12 -8.57
CA PHE A 648 -3.71 23.38 -9.66
C PHE A 648 -3.88 24.24 -10.92
N THR A 649 -4.40 25.46 -10.76
CA THR A 649 -4.71 26.37 -11.87
C THR A 649 -3.44 26.78 -12.61
N ASN A 650 -2.42 27.22 -11.88
CA ASN A 650 -1.13 27.60 -12.45
C ASN A 650 -0.45 26.42 -13.15
N ALA A 651 -0.52 25.21 -12.58
CA ALA A 651 0.04 24.02 -13.24
C ALA A 651 -0.64 23.74 -14.59
N LEU A 652 -1.97 23.79 -14.66
CA LEU A 652 -2.72 23.57 -15.89
C LEU A 652 -2.50 24.68 -16.93
N GLN A 653 -2.39 25.94 -16.50
CA GLN A 653 -2.04 27.07 -17.38
C GLN A 653 -0.66 26.90 -18.03
N ILE A 654 0.35 26.53 -17.24
CA ILE A 654 1.70 26.25 -17.75
C ILE A 654 1.67 25.10 -18.74
N ILE A 655 0.98 23.99 -18.44
CA ILE A 655 0.87 22.85 -19.35
C ILE A 655 0.20 23.28 -20.67
N SER A 656 -0.90 24.01 -20.60
CA SER A 656 -1.70 24.41 -21.77
C SER A 656 -0.98 25.39 -22.71
N SER A 657 -0.01 26.15 -22.18
CA SER A 657 0.80 27.12 -22.90
C SER A 657 2.10 26.55 -23.49
N GLN A 658 2.45 25.30 -23.19
CA GLN A 658 3.67 24.71 -23.74
C GLN A 658 3.57 24.42 -25.23
N LYS A 659 4.74 24.42 -25.88
CA LYS A 659 4.87 23.94 -27.26
C LYS A 659 4.43 22.48 -27.36
N ARG A 660 3.61 22.21 -28.38
CA ARG A 660 3.05 20.90 -28.68
C ARG A 660 3.84 20.23 -29.78
N LEU A 661 3.74 18.91 -29.88
CA LEU A 661 4.33 18.13 -30.97
C LEU A 661 3.44 18.10 -32.23
N TYR A 662 2.28 18.74 -32.18
CA TYR A 662 1.28 18.78 -33.24
C TYR A 662 0.68 20.18 -33.39
N GLY A 663 -0.07 20.41 -34.47
CA GLY A 663 -0.77 21.67 -34.74
C GLY A 663 0.11 22.80 -35.30
N GLU A 664 1.42 22.59 -35.41
CA GLU A 664 2.33 23.40 -36.25
C GLU A 664 2.60 22.62 -37.56
N ARG A 665 1.67 22.69 -38.51
CA ARG A 665 1.93 22.37 -39.92
C ARG A 665 1.38 23.49 -40.78
#